data_AF-A0A432KDN7-F1
#
_entry.id   AF-A0A432KDN7-F1
#
_cell.length_a   1.000
_cell.length_b   1.000
_cell.length_c   1.000
_cell.angle_alpha   90.00
_cell.angle_beta   90.00
_cell.angle_gamma   90.00
#
_symmetry.space_group_name_H-M   'P 1'
#
loop_
_entity.id
_entity.type
_entity.pdbx_description
1 polymer ?
#
loop_
_entity_poly.entity_id
_entity_poly.type
_entity_poly.pdbx_seq_one_letter_code
_entity_poly.pdbx_strand_id
1 'polypeptide(L)'
;MKNILGLDLGTNSIGWALIENEFENKVGSIIGSGVRIIPMSQDVLGKFDSGTTISQTAERTHYRSVRRLIERSKLRRERLLRVLNSLDWLPNHFKEQIDFDKNLGQYKNHNEPKIAWVSGSRKNEFYYKSAFNEMLEDFKSHKSTLVDNGNKIPYDWTIYFLRKKALKEKVTKEELAWVLLNFNQKRGYYQLRGEEEETDGKLVEYHQLKVIDVIDSGEKNKSGIVYTIKLENGWEFNKPSKNPVNWKDQVKEFIVTTPVEEDGLTPKKTKEGNVKRTFRTVDSEKDWIAIKKKTENDLDSSNKSVGEYIYDTIISNPSQKIRGKLIRTIERNHYRNELSRILRKQAEFHSEFTEKEILKKCVNELYPNNDAHRNERLTQSLQDFIIQDIIFYQRPLKSKTSLISDCPFEYSWIEKDNQKVKKFKKCIPKSNPLYQEFRLWQFISNLRIYEREAKINDKTEIDLDITNDVINEIENYENLFDWLNNQTSITQKKLLKYLIPNEKNPERDYRWNYVEDKEYPANETRGEFIKKIKGINGLDNSLFNDFFTNDLWHILYSILDKKELEKALKKFVKRHNLPGEFIKAFEKFPPYKRDYGAYSAKAIKKILPLMRLGKYWSWDNIDENTKDRIDKILTGEFDEKIRTRVREKSIHLQNKQDFTALPVWLSTYIIYDRHSEAKEITQWDSPDDIRDFLHNHFKQHSLRNPIVEQVVTETLRVVEDIWKKYGKGEANFFDEIHIELGRNIKNSAEKRKQINNRVLENQNTNHRIKLILEELKNEGIEAVRPFSPSHQEILKIYEDGIYKSKNEIDDDIIKIRRNSAPSKKEIEKYKLWLGQGYISPYTGRPIQLTELFTTKYQIEHIIPQSRFFNDSLSNKIICEAEVNELKGNKTAYEFIKENPGRKVELNHGKTIQLFSLYEYENHVKSFFKNDSKKKEFLLSEDIPDSFIERQLNDSRYISKYVRTLLSNIVRNKDEEEPVSKNIVTLAGSITDVMKQHWGLNDVWNKLITPRFERLNELTNSNQFGFWDNKDGKRVFQITLPKEIEKGFSKKRIDHRHHALDAIVVASVTREHVNYITSLNTKRENHAFVRKLREVEEKNIQKRDFNGENKIKRITRYGNYHKPWDEFNQNVALSLEKIVVSFKQNLRVINKATNKYQKWTEKDGKKVKTICQ
;
A
#
# COMPACT_ATOMS: atom_id res chain seq x y z
N MET A 1 -49.25 -6.70 7.12
CA MET A 1 -47.96 -7.35 7.46
C MET A 1 -46.96 -7.20 6.32
N LYS A 2 -45.69 -6.98 6.65
CA LYS A 2 -44.59 -6.87 5.67
C LYS A 2 -43.67 -8.09 5.72
N ASN A 3 -43.20 -8.54 4.57
CA ASN A 3 -42.17 -9.56 4.39
C ASN A 3 -40.78 -8.93 4.52
N ILE A 4 -40.09 -9.24 5.62
CA ILE A 4 -38.82 -8.64 5.96
C ILE A 4 -37.74 -9.72 6.02
N LEU A 5 -36.69 -9.56 5.21
CA LEU A 5 -35.50 -10.42 5.24
C LEU A 5 -34.37 -9.74 6.02
N GLY A 6 -33.99 -10.30 7.16
CA GLY A 6 -32.82 -9.90 7.93
C GLY A 6 -31.58 -10.73 7.62
N LEU A 7 -30.43 -10.06 7.50
CA LEU A 7 -29.13 -10.67 7.22
C LEU A 7 -28.06 -10.23 8.23
N ASP A 8 -27.43 -11.22 8.89
CA ASP A 8 -26.18 -11.07 9.66
C ASP A 8 -25.02 -11.60 8.82
N LEU A 9 -24.12 -10.70 8.40
CA LEU A 9 -23.02 -11.01 7.47
C LEU A 9 -21.68 -10.98 8.18
N GLY A 10 -21.13 -12.16 8.43
CA GLY A 10 -19.77 -12.36 8.91
C GLY A 10 -18.76 -12.59 7.78
N THR A 11 -17.49 -12.72 8.15
CA THR A 11 -16.42 -13.08 7.18
C THR A 11 -16.48 -14.55 6.76
N ASN A 12 -17.09 -15.41 7.57
CA ASN A 12 -17.18 -16.86 7.37
C ASN A 12 -18.59 -17.42 7.61
N SER A 13 -19.59 -16.57 7.83
CA SER A 13 -20.95 -16.97 8.13
C SER A 13 -21.98 -15.98 7.57
N ILE A 14 -23.15 -16.50 7.23
CA ILE A 14 -24.31 -15.73 6.80
C ILE A 14 -25.48 -16.25 7.63
N GLY A 15 -25.94 -15.45 8.59
CA GLY A 15 -27.22 -15.65 9.27
C GLY A 15 -28.33 -14.99 8.47
N TRP A 16 -29.48 -15.64 8.36
CA TRP A 16 -30.65 -15.06 7.70
C TRP A 16 -31.94 -15.38 8.44
N ALA A 17 -32.91 -14.48 8.36
CA ALA A 17 -34.26 -14.66 8.89
C ALA A 17 -35.28 -13.94 8.01
N LEU A 18 -36.36 -14.63 7.67
CA LEU A 18 -37.52 -14.09 6.97
C LEU A 18 -38.70 -14.05 7.95
N ILE A 19 -39.25 -12.86 8.16
CA ILE A 19 -40.37 -12.63 9.06
C ILE A 19 -41.52 -11.92 8.33
N GLU A 20 -42.73 -12.19 8.78
CA GLU A 20 -43.89 -11.33 8.53
C GLU A 20 -44.10 -10.50 9.78
N ASN A 21 -44.14 -9.17 9.66
CA ASN A 21 -44.26 -8.31 10.82
C ASN A 21 -45.11 -7.06 10.56
N GLU A 22 -45.92 -6.72 11.55
CA GLU A 22 -46.69 -5.49 11.65
C GLU A 22 -46.59 -4.94 13.08
N PHE A 23 -45.52 -4.17 13.31
CA PHE A 23 -45.10 -3.75 14.64
C PHE A 23 -46.16 -2.95 15.41
N GLU A 24 -46.94 -2.11 14.73
CA GLU A 24 -47.95 -1.26 15.37
C GLU A 24 -49.10 -2.07 15.99
N ASN A 25 -49.47 -3.17 15.34
CA ASN A 25 -50.53 -4.07 15.79
C ASN A 25 -50.00 -5.25 16.62
N LYS A 26 -48.68 -5.35 16.84
CA LYS A 26 -48.00 -6.46 17.51
C LYS A 26 -48.34 -7.84 16.92
N VAL A 27 -48.52 -7.90 15.60
CA VAL A 27 -48.80 -9.15 14.88
C VAL A 27 -47.58 -9.50 14.03
N GLY A 28 -47.10 -10.73 14.13
CA GLY A 28 -46.00 -11.21 13.30
C GLY A 28 -45.68 -12.68 13.51
N SER A 29 -44.85 -13.22 12.61
CA SER A 29 -44.38 -14.60 12.66
C SER A 29 -43.00 -14.75 12.00
N ILE A 30 -42.29 -15.83 12.33
CA ILE A 30 -41.02 -16.20 11.66
C ILE A 30 -41.34 -17.25 10.59
N ILE A 31 -41.25 -16.86 9.33
CA ILE A 31 -41.51 -17.75 8.18
C ILE A 31 -40.35 -18.73 7.99
N GLY A 32 -39.12 -18.26 8.16
CA GLY A 32 -37.92 -19.09 8.01
C GLY A 32 -36.68 -18.44 8.58
N SER A 33 -35.71 -19.24 9.00
CA SER A 33 -34.41 -18.77 9.45
C SER A 33 -33.35 -19.81 9.18
N GLY A 34 -32.09 -19.40 9.14
CA GLY A 34 -30.99 -20.34 8.93
C GLY A 34 -29.61 -19.73 9.03
N VAL A 35 -28.62 -20.62 8.96
CA VAL A 35 -27.20 -20.26 9.00
C VAL A 35 -26.45 -20.97 7.88
N ARG A 36 -25.67 -20.20 7.12
CA ARG A 36 -24.75 -20.69 6.10
C ARG A 36 -23.32 -20.40 6.52
N ILE A 37 -22.56 -21.45 6.80
CA ILE A 37 -21.14 -21.38 7.17
C ILE A 37 -20.27 -21.61 5.93
N ILE A 38 -19.28 -20.74 5.76
CA ILE A 38 -18.28 -20.79 4.71
C ILE A 38 -16.96 -21.26 5.36
N PRO A 39 -16.60 -22.55 5.24
CA PRO A 39 -15.42 -23.06 5.90
C PRO A 39 -14.17 -22.45 5.30
N MET A 40 -13.28 -22.00 6.17
CA MET A 40 -11.94 -21.53 5.85
C MET A 40 -10.94 -22.43 6.56
N SER A 41 -9.81 -22.75 5.92
CA SER A 41 -8.76 -23.53 6.60
C SER A 41 -8.14 -22.72 7.74
N GLN A 42 -7.68 -23.38 8.80
CA GLN A 42 -7.01 -22.71 9.92
C GLN A 42 -5.81 -21.86 9.46
N ASP A 43 -5.06 -22.28 8.44
CA ASP A 43 -3.98 -21.45 7.86
C ASP A 43 -4.49 -20.17 7.17
N VAL A 44 -5.67 -20.23 6.57
CA VAL A 44 -6.29 -19.08 5.90
C VAL A 44 -6.90 -18.15 6.94
N LEU A 45 -7.56 -18.70 7.97
CA LEU A 45 -8.02 -17.94 9.13
C LEU A 45 -6.83 -17.28 9.83
N GLY A 46 -5.75 -18.01 10.15
CA GLY A 46 -4.55 -17.44 10.76
C GLY A 46 -3.85 -16.36 9.91
N LYS A 47 -3.68 -16.56 8.60
CA LYS A 47 -3.13 -15.51 7.69
C LYS A 47 -4.11 -14.35 7.48
N PHE A 48 -5.41 -14.61 7.50
CA PHE A 48 -6.46 -13.59 7.40
C PHE A 48 -6.50 -12.73 8.66
N ASP A 49 -6.46 -13.37 9.81
CA ASP A 49 -6.49 -12.77 11.12
C ASP A 49 -5.24 -11.91 11.33
N SER A 50 -4.05 -12.34 10.87
CA SER A 50 -2.76 -11.61 10.95
C SER A 50 -2.65 -10.22 10.30
N GLY A 51 -3.69 -9.72 9.62
CA GLY A 51 -3.62 -8.48 8.85
C GLY A 51 -2.72 -8.57 7.60
N THR A 52 -2.05 -9.71 7.39
CA THR A 52 -1.16 -9.94 6.25
C THR A 52 -1.97 -9.97 4.95
N THR A 53 -1.67 -9.07 4.03
CA THR A 53 -2.33 -8.95 2.71
C THR A 53 -1.96 -10.06 1.72
N ILE A 54 -1.04 -10.96 2.11
CA ILE A 54 -0.55 -12.04 1.27
C ILE A 54 -1.63 -13.13 1.19
N SER A 55 -2.58 -12.92 0.28
CA SER A 55 -3.54 -13.95 -0.12
C SER A 55 -2.81 -15.17 -0.70
N GLN A 56 -3.44 -16.35 -0.71
CA GLN A 56 -2.95 -17.51 -1.48
C GLN A 56 -2.61 -17.14 -2.95
N THR A 57 -3.29 -16.13 -3.49
CA THR A 57 -3.04 -15.58 -4.83
C THR A 57 -1.68 -14.87 -4.95
N ALA A 58 -1.14 -14.29 -3.87
CA ALA A 58 0.17 -13.66 -3.85
C ALA A 58 1.30 -14.71 -3.92
N GLU A 59 1.24 -15.78 -3.13
CA GLU A 59 2.16 -16.93 -3.25
C GLU A 59 2.06 -17.58 -4.65
N ARG A 60 0.85 -17.83 -5.15
CA ARG A 60 0.63 -18.30 -6.53
C ARG A 60 1.28 -17.37 -7.56
N THR A 61 1.19 -16.05 -7.35
CA THR A 61 1.78 -15.05 -8.23
C THR A 61 3.31 -15.06 -8.15
N HIS A 62 3.88 -15.21 -6.95
CA HIS A 62 5.32 -15.36 -6.74
C HIS A 62 5.86 -16.59 -7.48
N TYR A 63 5.29 -17.77 -7.24
CA TYR A 63 5.70 -18.99 -7.93
C TYR A 63 5.53 -18.89 -9.45
N ARG A 64 4.44 -18.26 -9.93
CA ARG A 64 4.25 -17.98 -11.36
C ARG A 64 5.33 -17.04 -11.91
N SER A 65 5.77 -16.06 -11.12
CA SER A 65 6.85 -15.15 -11.52
C SER A 65 8.17 -15.90 -11.66
N VAL A 66 8.53 -16.71 -10.65
CA VAL A 66 9.74 -17.56 -10.68
C VAL A 66 9.73 -18.51 -11.88
N ARG A 67 8.62 -19.22 -12.14
CA ARG A 67 8.50 -20.10 -13.31
C ARG A 67 8.71 -19.36 -14.62
N ARG A 68 8.14 -18.15 -14.77
CA ARG A 68 8.35 -17.32 -15.98
C ARG A 68 9.79 -16.84 -16.12
N LEU A 69 10.49 -16.55 -15.02
CA LEU A 69 11.91 -16.16 -15.07
C LEU A 69 12.77 -17.34 -15.56
N ILE A 70 12.53 -18.53 -15.01
CA ILE A 70 13.21 -19.76 -15.43
C ILE A 70 12.92 -20.07 -16.91
N GLU A 71 11.65 -20.08 -17.31
CA GLU A 71 11.21 -20.30 -18.69
C GLU A 71 11.88 -19.30 -19.65
N ARG A 72 11.94 -18.02 -19.31
CA ARG A 72 12.60 -16.99 -20.15
C ARG A 72 14.11 -17.13 -20.18
N SER A 73 14.72 -17.69 -19.15
CA SER A 73 16.14 -18.01 -19.13
C SER A 73 16.43 -19.18 -20.08
N LYS A 74 15.60 -20.22 -20.03
CA LYS A 74 15.67 -21.39 -20.91
C LYS A 74 15.42 -21.01 -22.38
N LEU A 75 14.32 -20.30 -22.67
CA LEU A 75 13.99 -19.86 -24.03
C LEU A 75 15.10 -19.03 -24.68
N ARG A 76 15.78 -18.18 -23.90
CA ARG A 76 16.88 -17.37 -24.41
C ARG A 76 18.10 -18.22 -24.75
N ARG A 77 18.42 -19.19 -23.88
CA ARG A 77 19.47 -20.16 -24.12
C ARG A 77 19.16 -20.99 -25.37
N GLU A 78 17.94 -21.52 -25.49
CA GLU A 78 17.49 -22.30 -26.65
C GLU A 78 17.65 -21.49 -27.95
N ARG A 79 17.23 -20.22 -27.94
CA ARG A 79 17.41 -19.31 -29.08
C ARG A 79 18.89 -19.07 -29.40
N LEU A 80 19.73 -18.87 -28.39
CA LEU A 80 21.16 -18.71 -28.58
C LEU A 80 21.80 -19.97 -29.17
N LEU A 81 21.43 -21.15 -28.69
CA LEU A 81 21.93 -22.44 -29.19
C LEU A 81 21.55 -22.66 -30.65
N ARG A 82 20.33 -22.31 -31.07
CA ARG A 82 19.90 -22.39 -32.48
C ARG A 82 20.71 -21.48 -33.39
N VAL A 83 21.02 -20.27 -32.92
CA VAL A 83 21.88 -19.33 -33.66
C VAL A 83 23.31 -19.85 -33.74
N LEU A 84 23.88 -20.33 -32.62
CA LEU A 84 25.23 -20.93 -32.60
C LEU A 84 25.33 -22.18 -33.48
N ASN A 85 24.27 -22.98 -33.58
CA ASN A 85 24.19 -24.12 -34.49
C ASN A 85 24.12 -23.67 -35.96
N SER A 86 23.39 -22.60 -36.26
CA SER A 86 23.31 -22.05 -37.62
C SER A 86 24.66 -21.50 -38.10
N LEU A 87 25.49 -21.03 -37.16
CA LEU A 87 26.86 -20.55 -37.34
C LEU A 87 27.91 -21.68 -37.33
N ASP A 88 27.53 -22.90 -36.93
CA ASP A 88 28.41 -24.04 -36.69
C ASP A 88 29.55 -23.76 -35.68
N TRP A 89 29.21 -23.07 -34.58
CA TRP A 89 30.17 -22.72 -33.51
C TRP A 89 30.12 -23.64 -32.29
N LEU A 90 29.24 -24.66 -32.30
CA LEU A 90 29.08 -25.57 -31.17
C LEU A 90 30.01 -26.78 -31.31
N PRO A 91 30.79 -27.14 -30.26
CA PRO A 91 31.54 -28.40 -30.24
C PRO A 91 30.64 -29.62 -30.45
N ASN A 92 31.13 -30.64 -31.16
CA ASN A 92 30.35 -31.83 -31.49
C ASN A 92 29.78 -32.54 -30.26
N HIS A 93 30.58 -32.75 -29.21
CA HIS A 93 30.14 -33.41 -27.97
C HIS A 93 28.98 -32.70 -27.27
N PHE A 94 28.89 -31.38 -27.46
CA PHE A 94 27.85 -30.55 -26.87
C PHE A 94 26.64 -30.43 -27.80
N LYS A 95 26.88 -30.28 -29.11
CA LYS A 95 25.87 -30.23 -30.17
C LYS A 95 24.99 -31.49 -30.19
N GLU A 96 25.59 -32.67 -30.04
CA GLU A 96 24.89 -33.96 -30.00
C GLU A 96 23.90 -34.10 -28.83
N GLN A 97 24.10 -33.34 -27.74
CA GLN A 97 23.25 -33.36 -26.56
C GLN A 97 22.08 -32.35 -26.63
N ILE A 98 22.00 -31.60 -27.72
CA ILE A 98 20.93 -30.63 -27.98
C ILE A 98 20.03 -31.19 -29.08
N ASP A 99 18.72 -31.04 -28.90
CA ASP A 99 17.71 -31.39 -29.89
C ASP A 99 17.51 -30.19 -30.85
N PHE A 100 17.86 -30.37 -32.12
CA PHE A 100 17.65 -29.38 -33.18
C PHE A 100 16.58 -29.81 -34.19
N ASP A 101 15.92 -30.96 -33.97
CA ASP A 101 14.96 -31.53 -34.92
C ASP A 101 13.52 -31.38 -34.41
N LYS A 102 13.25 -31.78 -33.16
CA LYS A 102 11.91 -31.78 -32.57
C LYS A 102 11.73 -30.63 -31.57
N ASN A 103 12.61 -30.55 -30.58
CA ASN A 103 12.56 -29.54 -29.53
C ASN A 103 13.70 -28.54 -29.68
N LEU A 104 13.61 -27.70 -30.72
CA LEU A 104 14.68 -26.83 -31.19
C LEU A 104 15.43 -26.08 -30.07
N GLY A 105 16.71 -26.41 -29.88
CA GLY A 105 17.61 -25.77 -28.92
C GLY A 105 17.47 -26.26 -27.47
N GLN A 106 16.62 -27.26 -27.21
CA GLN A 106 16.47 -27.86 -25.87
C GLN A 106 17.48 -29.00 -25.65
N TYR A 107 17.81 -29.26 -24.39
CA TYR A 107 18.68 -30.38 -24.05
C TYR A 107 17.92 -31.71 -24.11
N LYS A 108 18.58 -32.75 -24.64
CA LYS A 108 18.06 -34.12 -24.65
C LYS A 108 17.97 -34.67 -23.21
N ASN A 109 16.96 -35.49 -22.95
CA ASN A 109 16.76 -36.20 -21.67
C ASN A 109 16.73 -35.33 -20.40
N HIS A 110 16.40 -34.04 -20.51
CA HIS A 110 16.40 -33.08 -19.40
C HIS A 110 17.75 -32.88 -18.67
N ASN A 111 18.87 -33.36 -19.24
CA ASN A 111 20.19 -33.08 -18.70
C ASN A 111 20.61 -31.63 -19.03
N GLU A 112 21.39 -30.99 -18.16
CA GLU A 112 21.95 -29.65 -18.42
C GLU A 112 23.46 -29.76 -18.68
N PRO A 113 23.87 -30.15 -19.90
CA PRO A 113 25.27 -30.34 -20.20
C PRO A 113 26.03 -29.01 -20.17
N LYS A 114 27.31 -29.10 -19.81
CA LYS A 114 28.22 -27.97 -19.80
C LYS A 114 29.11 -28.07 -21.03
N ILE A 115 29.09 -27.05 -21.89
CA ILE A 115 29.90 -26.98 -23.11
C ILE A 115 31.41 -27.23 -22.86
N ALA A 116 31.91 -26.82 -21.69
CA ALA A 116 33.31 -26.97 -21.32
C ALA A 116 33.73 -28.39 -20.87
N TRP A 117 32.79 -29.33 -20.71
CA TRP A 117 33.04 -30.65 -20.15
C TRP A 117 32.54 -31.77 -21.06
N VAL A 118 33.41 -32.72 -21.37
CA VAL A 118 33.10 -33.96 -22.10
C VAL A 118 32.86 -35.07 -21.09
N SER A 119 31.77 -35.85 -21.26
CA SER A 119 31.47 -36.98 -20.38
C SER A 119 32.39 -38.15 -20.71
N GLY A 120 33.24 -38.55 -19.76
CA GLY A 120 34.16 -39.69 -19.89
C GLY A 120 33.69 -40.91 -19.09
N SER A 121 34.30 -42.07 -19.34
CA SER A 121 33.92 -43.37 -18.73
C SER A 121 34.16 -43.46 -17.21
N ARG A 122 35.08 -42.65 -16.66
CA ARG A 122 35.38 -42.60 -15.21
C ARG A 122 35.36 -41.18 -14.60
N LYS A 123 35.72 -40.14 -15.36
CA LYS A 123 35.67 -38.72 -14.97
C LYS A 123 35.38 -37.84 -16.17
N ASN A 124 34.74 -36.69 -15.95
CA ASN A 124 34.52 -35.69 -16.99
C ASN A 124 35.84 -34.99 -17.34
N GLU A 125 36.09 -34.79 -18.63
CA GLU A 125 37.28 -34.09 -19.12
C GLU A 125 36.95 -32.65 -19.51
N PHE A 126 37.85 -31.73 -19.17
CA PHE A 126 37.75 -30.35 -19.61
C PHE A 126 38.13 -30.25 -21.09
N TYR A 127 37.29 -29.63 -21.91
CA TYR A 127 37.45 -29.57 -23.37
C TYR A 127 38.48 -28.50 -23.80
N TYR A 128 38.45 -27.32 -23.19
CA TYR A 128 39.28 -26.17 -23.58
C TYR A 128 40.70 -26.21 -22.96
N LYS A 129 41.38 -27.37 -22.99
CA LYS A 129 42.72 -27.55 -22.38
C LYS A 129 43.76 -26.59 -22.95
N SER A 130 43.71 -26.28 -24.25
CA SER A 130 44.64 -25.33 -24.89
C SER A 130 44.55 -23.95 -24.23
N ALA A 131 43.35 -23.36 -24.17
CA ALA A 131 43.13 -22.07 -23.52
C ALA A 131 43.47 -22.09 -22.02
N PHE A 132 43.26 -23.23 -21.34
CA PHE A 132 43.69 -23.38 -19.95
C PHE A 132 45.22 -23.38 -19.81
N ASN A 133 45.95 -24.03 -20.72
CA ASN A 133 47.41 -24.04 -20.70
C ASN A 133 47.98 -22.65 -21.00
N GLU A 134 47.43 -21.92 -21.97
CA GLU A 134 47.79 -20.52 -22.23
C GLU A 134 47.52 -19.64 -21.00
N MET A 135 46.38 -19.85 -20.32
CA MET A 135 46.09 -19.18 -19.06
C MET A 135 47.13 -19.54 -17.99
N LEU A 136 47.56 -20.80 -17.89
CA LEU A 136 48.61 -21.21 -16.93
C LEU A 136 49.95 -20.55 -17.23
N GLU A 137 50.32 -20.38 -18.49
CA GLU A 137 51.53 -19.65 -18.90
C GLU A 137 51.44 -18.17 -18.50
N ASP A 138 50.27 -17.55 -18.70
CA ASP A 138 50.00 -16.19 -18.25
C ASP A 138 50.07 -16.05 -16.72
N PHE A 139 49.66 -17.08 -15.96
CA PHE A 139 49.84 -17.10 -14.50
C PHE A 139 51.32 -17.22 -14.08
N LYS A 140 52.12 -17.99 -14.83
CA LYS A 140 53.57 -18.13 -14.56
C LYS A 140 54.32 -16.83 -14.81
N SER A 141 54.00 -16.13 -15.90
CA SER A 141 54.66 -14.87 -16.26
C SER A 141 54.41 -13.75 -15.24
N HIS A 142 53.26 -13.79 -14.55
CA HIS A 142 52.87 -12.79 -13.53
C HIS A 142 53.31 -13.16 -12.09
N LYS A 143 54.18 -14.17 -11.89
CA LYS A 143 54.71 -14.61 -10.58
C LYS A 143 53.62 -14.88 -9.52
N SER A 144 52.60 -15.66 -9.88
CA SER A 144 51.53 -16.06 -8.94
C SER A 144 52.02 -17.13 -7.96
N THR A 145 51.95 -16.85 -6.65
CA THR A 145 52.34 -17.76 -5.54
C THR A 145 51.59 -19.11 -5.54
N LEU A 146 50.53 -19.27 -6.33
CA LEU A 146 49.83 -20.55 -6.49
C LEU A 146 50.52 -21.53 -7.41
N VAL A 147 51.13 -21.05 -8.50
CA VAL A 147 51.76 -21.93 -9.48
C VAL A 147 53.09 -22.45 -8.95
N ASP A 148 53.84 -21.60 -8.24
CA ASP A 148 55.14 -21.93 -7.65
C ASP A 148 55.02 -22.93 -6.48
N ASN A 149 53.88 -22.97 -5.79
CA ASN A 149 53.60 -23.90 -4.68
C ASN A 149 52.89 -25.20 -5.10
N GLY A 150 52.73 -25.46 -6.40
CA GLY A 150 52.10 -26.69 -6.90
C GLY A 150 50.58 -26.81 -6.67
N ASN A 151 49.88 -25.69 -6.44
CA ASN A 151 48.44 -25.69 -6.17
C ASN A 151 47.61 -25.85 -7.45
N LYS A 152 46.49 -26.59 -7.36
CA LYS A 152 45.58 -26.83 -8.50
C LYS A 152 44.72 -25.60 -8.81
N ILE A 153 44.80 -25.10 -10.04
CA ILE A 153 43.98 -23.97 -10.53
C ILE A 153 42.64 -24.47 -11.10
N PRO A 154 41.49 -23.86 -10.74
CA PRO A 154 40.19 -24.24 -11.29
C PRO A 154 40.06 -24.00 -12.80
N TYR A 155 39.61 -25.01 -13.55
CA TYR A 155 39.31 -24.88 -14.99
C TYR A 155 38.23 -23.83 -15.31
N ASP A 156 37.30 -23.59 -14.40
CA ASP A 156 36.23 -22.59 -14.60
C ASP A 156 36.76 -21.16 -14.72
N TRP A 157 38.01 -20.88 -14.34
CA TRP A 157 38.62 -19.55 -14.49
C TRP A 157 38.96 -19.21 -15.95
N THR A 158 39.14 -20.23 -16.81
CA THR A 158 39.45 -20.06 -18.24
C THR A 158 38.40 -19.20 -18.96
N ILE A 159 37.14 -19.19 -18.51
CA ILE A 159 36.11 -18.35 -19.13
C ILE A 159 36.41 -16.85 -18.98
N TYR A 160 37.04 -16.43 -17.88
CA TYR A 160 37.39 -15.02 -17.65
C TYR A 160 38.65 -14.65 -18.42
N PHE A 161 39.61 -15.57 -18.51
CA PHE A 161 40.76 -15.45 -19.41
C PHE A 161 40.30 -15.28 -20.86
N LEU A 162 39.42 -16.15 -21.36
CA LEU A 162 38.90 -16.07 -22.73
C LEU A 162 38.16 -14.75 -23.00
N ARG A 163 37.43 -14.23 -22.02
CA ARG A 163 36.78 -12.91 -22.14
C ARG A 163 37.79 -11.76 -22.24
N LYS A 164 38.92 -11.84 -21.53
CA LYS A 164 40.04 -10.89 -21.67
C LYS A 164 40.76 -11.06 -23.01
N LYS A 165 41.12 -12.29 -23.38
CA LYS A 165 41.80 -12.63 -24.65
C LYS A 165 40.99 -12.16 -25.86
N ALA A 166 39.68 -12.42 -25.88
CA ALA A 166 38.80 -12.07 -26.99
C ALA A 166 38.63 -10.54 -27.22
N LEU A 167 39.13 -9.69 -26.32
CA LEU A 167 39.18 -8.23 -26.55
C LEU A 167 40.37 -7.77 -27.38
N LYS A 168 41.39 -8.63 -27.56
CA LYS A 168 42.66 -8.27 -28.21
C LYS A 168 43.05 -9.25 -29.31
N GLU A 169 42.89 -10.54 -29.04
CA GLU A 169 43.37 -11.64 -29.87
C GLU A 169 42.23 -12.48 -30.42
N LYS A 170 42.53 -13.27 -31.45
CA LYS A 170 41.59 -14.25 -32.00
C LYS A 170 41.33 -15.36 -30.98
N VAL A 171 40.06 -15.63 -30.69
CA VAL A 171 39.61 -16.86 -30.02
C VAL A 171 38.95 -17.80 -31.01
N THR A 172 38.91 -19.09 -30.71
CA THR A 172 38.24 -20.06 -31.58
C THR A 172 36.72 -19.86 -31.56
N LYS A 173 36.03 -20.35 -32.59
CA LYS A 173 34.56 -20.25 -32.70
C LYS A 173 33.86 -20.93 -31.52
N GLU A 174 34.39 -22.09 -31.11
CA GLU A 174 33.91 -22.87 -29.97
C GLU A 174 34.14 -22.16 -28.62
N GLU A 175 35.28 -21.49 -28.43
CA GLU A 175 35.54 -20.64 -27.27
C GLU A 175 34.57 -19.45 -27.22
N LEU A 176 34.33 -18.81 -28.37
CA LEU A 176 33.40 -17.68 -28.47
C LEU A 176 31.95 -18.12 -28.16
N ALA A 177 31.55 -19.32 -28.57
CA ALA A 177 30.27 -19.92 -28.18
C ALA A 177 30.16 -20.10 -26.65
N TRP A 178 31.24 -20.53 -25.98
CA TRP A 178 31.25 -20.64 -24.51
C TRP A 178 31.15 -19.26 -23.83
N VAL A 179 31.84 -18.25 -24.35
CA VAL A 179 31.73 -16.86 -23.89
C VAL A 179 30.29 -16.34 -24.02
N LEU A 180 29.63 -16.53 -25.17
CA LEU A 180 28.25 -16.11 -25.39
C LEU A 180 27.26 -16.81 -24.42
N LEU A 181 27.44 -18.10 -24.18
CA LEU A 181 26.65 -18.85 -23.19
C LEU A 181 26.87 -18.33 -21.77
N ASN A 182 28.07 -17.87 -21.42
CA ASN A 182 28.35 -17.22 -20.14
C ASN A 182 27.54 -15.93 -19.96
N PHE A 183 27.49 -15.06 -20.98
CA PHE A 183 26.67 -13.85 -20.96
C PHE A 183 25.16 -14.13 -20.90
N ASN A 184 24.69 -15.22 -21.51
CA ASN A 184 23.29 -15.65 -21.36
C ASN A 184 22.93 -15.97 -19.90
N GLN A 185 23.84 -16.60 -19.16
CA GLN A 185 23.67 -16.90 -17.73
C GLN A 185 23.80 -15.64 -16.84
N LYS A 186 24.71 -14.72 -17.19
CA LYS A 186 25.04 -13.52 -16.40
C LYS A 186 25.00 -12.26 -17.27
N ARG A 187 23.89 -11.52 -17.19
CA ARG A 187 23.63 -10.34 -18.04
C ARG A 187 23.33 -9.03 -17.29
N GLY A 188 23.65 -8.97 -15.99
CA GLY A 188 23.40 -7.80 -15.15
C GLY A 188 21.94 -7.43 -14.90
N TYR A 189 21.75 -6.47 -14.00
CA TYR A 189 20.46 -5.89 -13.64
C TYR A 189 20.14 -4.71 -14.56
N TYR A 190 18.90 -4.63 -15.06
CA TYR A 190 18.47 -3.49 -15.87
C TYR A 190 17.61 -2.58 -15.03
N GLN A 191 18.12 -1.39 -14.76
CA GLN A 191 17.49 -0.43 -13.88
C GLN A 191 16.57 0.48 -14.70
N LEU A 192 15.32 0.60 -14.27
CA LEU A 192 14.40 1.57 -14.84
C LEU A 192 14.56 2.92 -14.16
N ARG A 193 14.09 3.98 -14.82
CA ARG A 193 14.07 5.33 -14.25
C ARG A 193 13.31 5.32 -12.92
N GLY A 194 13.84 5.99 -11.90
CA GLY A 194 13.25 6.07 -10.56
C GLY A 194 13.54 4.89 -9.62
N GLU A 195 14.29 3.88 -10.08
CA GLU A 195 14.87 2.84 -9.19
C GLU A 195 16.26 3.27 -8.66
N GLU A 196 16.75 4.46 -9.04
CA GLU A 196 17.93 5.11 -8.45
C GLU A 196 17.54 5.70 -7.09
N GLU A 197 18.39 5.60 -6.06
CA GLU A 197 18.13 6.35 -4.81
C GLU A 197 18.10 7.85 -5.13
N GLU A 198 17.05 8.55 -4.66
CA GLU A 198 16.95 10.01 -4.74
C GLU A 198 18.16 10.65 -4.03
N THR A 199 19.19 10.98 -4.78
CA THR A 199 20.33 11.77 -4.32
C THR A 199 19.99 13.26 -4.45
N ASP A 200 18.92 13.67 -3.79
CA ASP A 200 18.43 15.05 -3.87
C ASP A 200 19.37 15.96 -3.05
N GLY A 201 20.23 16.70 -3.75
CA GLY A 201 21.19 17.65 -3.15
C GLY A 201 22.41 17.04 -2.45
N LYS A 202 22.75 15.78 -2.73
CA LYS A 202 23.92 15.09 -2.15
C LYS A 202 24.61 14.22 -3.20
N LEU A 203 25.92 14.35 -3.37
CA LEU A 203 26.74 13.38 -4.09
C LEU A 203 27.07 12.24 -3.13
N VAL A 204 26.69 11.02 -3.49
CA VAL A 204 26.97 9.82 -2.69
C VAL A 204 27.97 8.97 -3.46
N GLU A 205 29.20 8.93 -2.97
CA GLU A 205 30.34 8.30 -3.61
C GLU A 205 30.86 7.19 -2.71
N TYR A 206 31.24 6.06 -3.31
CA TYR A 206 31.88 4.98 -2.59
C TYR A 206 33.40 5.15 -2.69
N HIS A 207 34.10 5.04 -1.56
CA HIS A 207 35.55 5.08 -1.49
C HIS A 207 36.10 3.91 -0.67
N GLN A 208 37.17 3.29 -1.17
CA GLN A 208 38.00 2.37 -0.41
C GLN A 208 39.29 3.10 -0.08
N LEU A 209 39.54 3.35 1.21
CA LEU A 209 40.66 4.19 1.65
C LEU A 209 41.46 3.48 2.73
N LYS A 210 42.78 3.48 2.59
CA LYS A 210 43.71 3.07 3.64
C LYS A 210 43.69 4.11 4.76
N VAL A 211 43.52 3.63 5.99
CA VAL A 211 43.65 4.46 7.19
C VAL A 211 45.15 4.59 7.51
N ILE A 212 45.70 5.78 7.33
CA ILE A 212 47.11 6.09 7.65
C ILE A 212 47.29 6.14 9.16
N ASP A 213 46.37 6.80 9.85
CA ASP A 213 46.51 7.01 11.27
C ASP A 213 45.15 7.07 11.97
N VAL A 214 45.18 6.66 13.23
CA VAL A 214 44.03 6.69 14.12
C VAL A 214 44.50 7.47 15.34
N ILE A 215 44.20 8.76 15.36
CA ILE A 215 44.60 9.65 16.45
C ILE A 215 43.47 9.65 17.46
N ASP A 216 43.78 9.24 18.68
CA ASP A 216 42.89 9.51 19.81
C ASP A 216 42.85 11.02 20.02
N SER A 217 41.70 11.64 19.73
CA SER A 217 41.55 13.09 19.88
C SER A 217 41.53 13.54 21.34
N GLY A 218 41.54 12.60 22.30
CA GLY A 218 41.35 12.86 23.73
C GLY A 218 39.89 13.23 24.09
N GLU A 219 39.04 13.47 23.09
CA GLU A 219 37.64 13.79 23.26
C GLU A 219 36.80 12.51 23.39
N LYS A 220 35.96 12.48 24.42
CA LYS A 220 35.08 11.34 24.70
C LYS A 220 33.63 11.76 24.52
N ASN A 221 32.91 11.06 23.64
CA ASN A 221 31.46 11.23 23.48
C ASN A 221 30.70 9.96 23.92
N LYS A 222 29.37 9.96 23.86
CA LYS A 222 28.54 8.80 24.26
C LYS A 222 28.89 7.49 23.54
N SER A 223 29.42 7.60 22.33
CA SER A 223 29.75 6.49 21.45
C SER A 223 31.19 5.98 21.65
N GLY A 224 31.94 6.58 22.59
CA GLY A 224 33.26 6.15 23.04
C GLY A 224 34.33 7.24 22.88
N ILE A 225 35.58 6.82 22.80
CA ILE A 225 36.68 7.73 22.49
C ILE A 225 36.54 8.13 21.02
N VAL A 226 36.62 9.44 20.73
CA VAL A 226 36.58 9.96 19.36
C VAL A 226 37.98 9.79 18.77
N TYR A 227 38.05 8.95 17.74
CA TYR A 227 39.27 8.78 16.97
C TYR A 227 39.18 9.62 15.70
N THR A 228 40.15 10.50 15.48
CA THR A 228 40.35 11.15 14.19
C THR A 228 41.04 10.16 13.26
N ILE A 229 40.29 9.69 12.26
CA ILE A 229 40.77 8.73 11.27
C ILE A 229 41.33 9.53 10.11
N LYS A 230 42.64 9.42 9.87
CA LYS A 230 43.32 10.02 8.71
C LYS A 230 43.40 9.01 7.59
N LEU A 231 42.90 9.37 6.42
CA LEU A 231 42.85 8.55 5.22
C LEU A 231 43.96 8.93 4.25
N GLU A 232 44.33 8.00 3.37
CA GLU A 232 45.46 8.17 2.44
C GLU A 232 45.35 9.32 1.45
N ASN A 233 44.13 9.75 1.14
CA ASN A 233 43.86 10.87 0.25
C ASN A 233 43.83 12.24 0.96
N GLY A 234 44.33 12.31 2.20
CA GLY A 234 44.36 13.52 3.01
C GLY A 234 43.00 13.88 3.63
N TRP A 235 41.97 13.04 3.48
CA TRP A 235 40.71 13.23 4.19
C TRP A 235 40.82 12.75 5.63
N GLU A 236 40.16 13.48 6.52
CA GLU A 236 40.03 13.10 7.91
C GLU A 236 38.58 13.15 8.34
N PHE A 237 38.20 12.23 9.20
CA PHE A 237 36.88 12.25 9.82
C PHE A 237 36.94 11.68 11.23
N ASN A 238 36.04 12.17 12.06
CA ASN A 238 35.94 11.74 13.44
C ASN A 238 35.03 10.52 13.53
N LYS A 239 35.55 9.45 14.13
CA LYS A 239 34.83 8.21 14.39
C LYS A 239 34.82 7.95 15.89
N PRO A 240 33.66 8.04 16.56
CA PRO A 240 33.59 7.58 17.92
C PRO A 240 33.53 6.05 18.00
N SER A 241 34.26 5.48 18.96
CA SER A 241 34.29 4.04 19.21
C SER A 241 34.53 3.71 20.68
N LYS A 242 33.76 2.76 21.20
CA LYS A 242 33.89 2.26 22.59
C LYS A 242 35.11 1.35 22.78
N ASN A 243 35.61 0.77 21.69
CA ASN A 243 36.82 -0.04 21.66
C ASN A 243 37.92 0.71 20.89
N PRO A 244 39.20 0.46 21.19
CA PRO A 244 40.30 1.00 20.39
C PRO A 244 40.08 0.70 18.90
N VAL A 245 40.05 1.75 18.08
CA VAL A 245 39.88 1.60 16.63
C VAL A 245 41.21 1.14 16.05
N ASN A 246 41.43 -0.17 16.04
CA ASN A 246 42.63 -0.74 15.42
C ASN A 246 42.47 -0.82 13.89
N TRP A 247 42.32 0.34 13.25
CA TRP A 247 42.19 0.47 11.80
C TRP A 247 43.45 0.99 11.14
N LYS A 248 44.48 1.38 11.91
CA LYS A 248 45.76 1.83 11.38
C LYS A 248 46.31 0.78 10.41
N ASP A 249 46.72 1.25 9.24
CA ASP A 249 47.17 0.46 8.10
C ASP A 249 46.12 -0.48 7.45
N GLN A 250 44.87 -0.45 7.87
CA GLN A 250 43.79 -1.22 7.26
C GLN A 250 43.07 -0.43 6.17
N VAL A 251 42.73 -1.12 5.09
CA VAL A 251 41.86 -0.60 4.03
C VAL A 251 40.40 -0.78 4.44
N LYS A 252 39.64 0.31 4.47
CA LYS A 252 38.22 0.33 4.87
C LYS A 252 37.34 0.88 3.76
N GLU A 253 36.07 0.47 3.82
CA GLU A 253 35.04 0.77 2.81
C GLU A 253 34.09 1.83 3.34
N PHE A 254 33.97 2.94 2.62
CA PHE A 254 33.19 4.10 3.03
C PHE A 254 32.20 4.52 1.95
N ILE A 255 30.97 4.85 2.35
CA ILE A 255 30.07 5.70 1.60
C ILE A 255 30.33 7.13 2.08
N VAL A 256 30.87 7.95 1.18
CA VAL A 256 31.12 9.37 1.39
C VAL A 256 29.96 10.14 0.81
N THR A 257 29.31 10.96 1.63
CA THR A 257 28.22 11.83 1.19
C THR A 257 28.69 13.26 1.23
N THR A 258 28.75 13.90 0.07
CA THR A 258 29.10 15.31 -0.11
C THR A 258 27.83 16.10 -0.44
N PRO A 259 27.31 16.93 0.48
CA PRO A 259 26.18 17.80 0.17
C PRO A 259 26.55 18.77 -0.94
N VAL A 260 25.63 19.03 -1.87
CA VAL A 260 25.81 20.02 -2.96
C VAL A 260 24.80 21.16 -2.86
N GLU A 261 25.11 22.29 -3.48
CA GLU A 261 24.23 23.45 -3.61
C GLU A 261 23.04 23.17 -4.55
N GLU A 262 22.16 24.16 -4.76
CA GLU A 262 20.92 23.99 -5.56
C GLU A 262 21.18 23.66 -7.05
N ASP A 263 22.39 23.91 -7.52
CA ASP A 263 22.87 23.53 -8.85
C ASP A 263 23.12 22.00 -9.01
N GLY A 264 23.15 21.26 -7.90
CA GLY A 264 23.38 19.82 -7.88
C GLY A 264 24.81 19.40 -8.24
N LEU A 265 25.76 20.34 -8.32
CA LEU A 265 27.13 20.09 -8.75
C LEU A 265 28.17 20.67 -7.78
N THR A 266 27.90 21.80 -7.13
CA THR A 266 28.88 22.50 -6.28
C THR A 266 28.86 21.97 -4.84
N PRO A 267 29.96 21.41 -4.30
CA PRO A 267 30.01 20.91 -2.92
C PRO A 267 29.89 22.01 -1.86
N LYS A 268 29.08 21.77 -0.83
CA LYS A 268 28.96 22.67 0.33
C LYS A 268 30.24 22.68 1.14
N LYS A 269 30.65 23.85 1.62
CA LYS A 269 31.84 24.03 2.49
C LYS A 269 31.44 24.14 3.96
N THR A 270 32.34 23.74 4.87
CA THR A 270 32.24 23.96 6.31
C THR A 270 32.60 25.41 6.66
N LYS A 271 32.38 25.83 7.92
CA LYS A 271 32.73 27.18 8.40
C LYS A 271 34.24 27.50 8.26
N GLU A 272 35.08 26.46 8.16
CA GLU A 272 36.54 26.53 8.00
C GLU A 272 36.98 26.51 6.51
N GLY A 273 36.04 26.52 5.56
CA GLY A 273 36.33 26.58 4.12
C GLY A 273 36.58 25.22 3.43
N ASN A 274 36.62 24.12 4.19
CA ASN A 274 36.80 22.76 3.66
C ASN A 274 35.50 22.17 3.11
N VAL A 275 35.57 21.26 2.14
CA VAL A 275 34.36 20.60 1.59
C VAL A 275 33.73 19.68 2.64
N LYS A 276 32.44 19.90 2.93
CA LYS A 276 31.69 19.11 3.91
C LYS A 276 31.45 17.70 3.38
N ARG A 277 31.93 16.68 4.09
CA ARG A 277 31.78 15.26 3.75
C ARG A 277 31.35 14.47 4.98
N THR A 278 30.48 13.48 4.81
CA THR A 278 30.18 12.50 5.87
C THR A 278 30.58 11.11 5.42
N PHE A 279 31.12 10.31 6.34
CA PHE A 279 31.68 8.99 6.07
C PHE A 279 30.88 7.92 6.80
N ARG A 280 30.30 6.96 6.07
CA ARG A 280 29.60 5.80 6.65
C ARG A 280 30.28 4.50 6.20
N THR A 281 30.61 3.61 7.13
CA THR A 281 31.11 2.27 6.79
C THR A 281 30.02 1.39 6.17
N VAL A 282 30.37 0.57 5.18
CA VAL A 282 29.41 -0.26 4.42
C VAL A 282 29.05 -1.57 5.14
N ASP A 283 27.75 -1.89 5.22
CA ASP A 283 27.25 -3.23 5.64
C ASP A 283 26.98 -4.11 4.41
N SER A 284 27.76 -5.17 4.28
CA SER A 284 27.77 -6.06 3.13
C SER A 284 26.50 -6.88 2.93
N GLU A 285 25.62 -7.02 3.92
CA GLU A 285 24.40 -7.85 3.79
C GLU A 285 23.14 -7.03 3.49
N LYS A 286 23.12 -5.76 3.90
CA LYS A 286 21.93 -4.89 3.81
C LYS A 286 22.00 -3.86 2.69
N ASP A 287 23.20 -3.36 2.38
CA ASP A 287 23.37 -2.23 1.47
C ASP A 287 23.69 -2.67 0.02
N TRP A 288 22.84 -3.52 -0.59
CA TRP A 288 23.12 -4.09 -1.91
C TRP A 288 23.29 -3.04 -3.02
N ILE A 289 22.63 -1.88 -2.92
CA ILE A 289 22.76 -0.75 -3.85
C ILE A 289 24.14 -0.09 -3.70
N ALA A 290 24.63 0.07 -2.47
CA ALA A 290 25.97 0.61 -2.21
C ALA A 290 27.06 -0.33 -2.71
N ILE A 291 26.88 -1.63 -2.50
CA ILE A 291 27.81 -2.66 -3.00
C ILE A 291 27.79 -2.75 -4.52
N LYS A 292 26.61 -2.56 -5.14
CA LYS A 292 26.48 -2.40 -6.58
C LYS A 292 27.27 -1.18 -7.08
N LYS A 293 26.99 0.02 -6.52
CA LYS A 293 27.68 1.27 -6.89
C LYS A 293 29.19 1.17 -6.69
N LYS A 294 29.63 0.51 -5.61
CA LYS A 294 31.03 0.18 -5.39
C LYS A 294 31.60 -0.63 -6.56
N THR A 295 31.02 -1.79 -6.85
CA THR A 295 31.54 -2.67 -7.90
C THR A 295 31.54 -1.96 -9.25
N GLU A 296 30.56 -1.08 -9.50
CA GLU A 296 30.50 -0.23 -10.70
C GLU A 296 31.63 0.81 -10.71
N ASN A 297 31.85 1.54 -9.62
CA ASN A 297 32.95 2.52 -9.49
C ASN A 297 34.33 1.85 -9.61
N ASP A 298 34.55 0.71 -8.94
CA ASP A 298 35.82 -0.03 -9.01
C ASP A 298 36.09 -0.51 -10.45
N LEU A 299 35.03 -0.94 -11.15
CA LEU A 299 35.12 -1.36 -12.53
C LEU A 299 35.38 -0.16 -13.47
N ASP A 300 34.65 0.94 -13.31
CA ASP A 300 34.77 2.14 -14.14
C ASP A 300 36.13 2.83 -13.95
N SER A 301 36.60 2.93 -12.71
CA SER A 301 37.93 3.48 -12.41
C SER A 301 39.07 2.63 -12.95
N SER A 302 38.89 1.30 -13.03
CA SER A 302 39.88 0.42 -13.63
C SER A 302 40.00 0.56 -15.16
N ASN A 303 39.03 1.19 -15.82
CA ASN A 303 38.88 1.22 -17.29
C ASN A 303 38.87 -0.18 -17.97
N LYS A 304 38.66 -1.25 -17.19
CA LYS A 304 38.63 -2.64 -17.67
C LYS A 304 37.20 -3.11 -17.91
N SER A 305 37.07 -4.13 -18.77
CA SER A 305 35.79 -4.83 -18.91
C SER A 305 35.51 -5.75 -17.70
N VAL A 306 34.27 -6.25 -17.54
CA VAL A 306 33.91 -7.08 -16.38
C VAL A 306 34.75 -8.38 -16.37
N GLY A 307 34.94 -9.01 -17.53
CA GLY A 307 35.72 -10.23 -17.67
C GLY A 307 37.21 -10.01 -17.36
N GLU A 308 37.78 -8.93 -17.90
CA GLU A 308 39.17 -8.54 -17.69
C GLU A 308 39.45 -8.17 -16.23
N TYR A 309 38.57 -7.39 -15.61
CA TYR A 309 38.68 -7.03 -14.19
C TYR A 309 38.62 -8.27 -13.29
N ILE A 310 37.70 -9.21 -13.55
CA ILE A 310 37.63 -10.46 -12.80
C ILE A 310 38.93 -11.26 -12.94
N TYR A 311 39.41 -11.44 -14.17
CA TYR A 311 40.59 -12.26 -14.43
C TYR A 311 41.86 -11.67 -13.80
N ASP A 312 42.10 -10.37 -13.98
CA ASP A 312 43.25 -9.69 -13.41
C ASP A 312 43.24 -9.72 -11.88
N THR A 313 42.06 -9.57 -11.27
CA THR A 313 41.93 -9.67 -9.82
C THR A 313 42.24 -11.08 -9.32
N ILE A 314 41.87 -12.11 -10.07
CA ILE A 314 42.19 -13.50 -9.72
C ILE A 314 43.70 -13.76 -9.83
N ILE A 315 44.37 -13.21 -10.84
CA ILE A 315 45.84 -13.33 -10.94
C ILE A 315 46.50 -12.70 -9.71
N SER A 316 46.09 -11.49 -9.32
CA SER A 316 46.68 -10.77 -8.19
C SER A 316 46.30 -11.34 -6.82
N ASN A 317 45.04 -11.74 -6.64
CA ASN A 317 44.53 -12.34 -5.41
C ASN A 317 43.62 -13.54 -5.72
N PRO A 318 44.19 -14.74 -5.84
CA PRO A 318 43.44 -15.90 -6.31
C PRO A 318 42.51 -16.51 -5.24
N SER A 319 42.69 -16.16 -3.96
CA SER A 319 41.76 -16.54 -2.89
C SER A 319 40.42 -15.77 -2.96
N GLN A 320 40.33 -14.78 -3.86
CA GLN A 320 39.19 -13.90 -3.96
C GLN A 320 37.94 -14.62 -4.50
N LYS A 321 36.88 -14.62 -3.70
CA LYS A 321 35.58 -15.15 -4.10
C LYS A 321 34.94 -14.27 -5.19
N ILE A 322 34.83 -14.80 -6.42
CA ILE A 322 34.28 -14.05 -7.56
C ILE A 322 32.81 -13.70 -7.34
N ARG A 323 31.96 -14.73 -7.13
CA ARG A 323 30.51 -14.56 -6.97
C ARG A 323 30.16 -14.18 -5.55
N GLY A 324 29.49 -13.04 -5.38
CA GLY A 324 28.99 -12.61 -4.07
C GLY A 324 30.01 -11.84 -3.21
N LYS A 325 31.24 -11.65 -3.68
CA LYS A 325 32.25 -10.79 -3.02
C LYS A 325 32.90 -9.82 -4.03
N LEU A 326 33.60 -10.31 -5.06
CA LEU A 326 34.22 -9.46 -6.08
C LEU A 326 33.19 -8.78 -6.99
N ILE A 327 32.31 -9.56 -7.61
CA ILE A 327 31.22 -9.04 -8.43
C ILE A 327 29.88 -9.57 -7.92
N ARG A 328 29.01 -8.63 -7.52
CA ARG A 328 27.62 -8.88 -7.09
C ARG A 328 26.65 -8.48 -8.20
N THR A 329 25.72 -7.57 -7.91
CA THR A 329 24.76 -7.05 -8.89
C THR A 329 25.37 -5.79 -9.49
N ILE A 330 25.59 -5.78 -10.79
CA ILE A 330 25.99 -4.59 -11.55
C ILE A 330 24.97 -4.30 -12.66
N GLU A 331 24.98 -3.08 -13.16
CA GLU A 331 24.12 -2.62 -14.23
C GLU A 331 24.45 -3.33 -15.55
N ARG A 332 23.40 -3.58 -16.33
CA ARG A 332 23.45 -4.43 -17.54
C ARG A 332 24.36 -3.84 -18.62
N ASN A 333 24.54 -2.52 -18.68
CA ASN A 333 25.37 -1.85 -19.66
C ASN A 333 26.84 -2.27 -19.56
N HIS A 334 27.39 -2.56 -18.38
CA HIS A 334 28.78 -3.04 -18.28
C HIS A 334 28.97 -4.36 -19.05
N TYR A 335 28.08 -5.34 -18.84
CA TYR A 335 28.10 -6.60 -19.60
C TYR A 335 27.80 -6.39 -21.09
N ARG A 336 26.89 -5.46 -21.41
CA ARG A 336 26.53 -5.15 -22.81
C ARG A 336 27.70 -4.51 -23.56
N ASN A 337 28.42 -3.58 -22.92
CA ASN A 337 29.56 -2.88 -23.49
C ASN A 337 30.74 -3.83 -23.68
N GLU A 338 31.02 -4.68 -22.69
CA GLU A 338 32.04 -5.72 -22.83
C GLU A 338 31.73 -6.65 -24.00
N LEU A 339 30.52 -7.21 -24.06
CA LEU A 339 30.16 -8.12 -25.14
C LEU A 339 30.21 -7.43 -26.51
N SER A 340 29.77 -6.17 -26.59
CA SER A 340 29.87 -5.36 -27.81
C SER A 340 31.32 -5.19 -28.26
N ARG A 341 32.25 -4.91 -27.34
CA ARG A 341 33.68 -4.81 -27.64
C ARG A 341 34.28 -6.14 -28.10
N ILE A 342 33.96 -7.23 -27.40
CA ILE A 342 34.38 -8.59 -27.77
C ILE A 342 33.92 -8.92 -29.19
N LEU A 343 32.62 -8.78 -29.48
CA LEU A 343 32.09 -9.16 -30.79
C LEU A 343 32.58 -8.26 -31.93
N ARG A 344 32.80 -6.97 -31.67
CA ARG A 344 33.42 -6.08 -32.66
C ARG A 344 34.86 -6.49 -32.97
N LYS A 345 35.66 -6.79 -31.94
CA LYS A 345 37.04 -7.24 -32.15
C LYS A 345 37.11 -8.59 -32.84
N GLN A 346 36.27 -9.54 -32.44
CA GLN A 346 36.22 -10.86 -33.08
C GLN A 346 35.71 -10.82 -34.52
N ALA A 347 34.93 -9.81 -34.90
CA ALA A 347 34.53 -9.61 -36.29
C ALA A 347 35.68 -9.25 -37.23
N GLU A 348 36.83 -8.80 -36.70
CA GLU A 348 38.04 -8.60 -37.49
C GLU A 348 38.73 -9.94 -37.85
N PHE A 349 38.46 -11.00 -37.08
CA PHE A 349 39.13 -12.31 -37.24
C PHE A 349 38.25 -13.42 -37.83
N HIS A 350 36.93 -13.25 -37.80
CA HIS A 350 35.94 -14.24 -38.25
C HIS A 350 35.00 -13.60 -39.29
N SER A 351 35.03 -14.10 -40.53
CA SER A 351 34.26 -13.54 -41.65
C SER A 351 32.74 -13.66 -41.47
N GLU A 352 32.28 -14.59 -40.62
CA GLU A 352 30.85 -14.85 -40.44
C GLU A 352 30.08 -13.66 -39.87
N PHE A 353 30.77 -12.71 -39.25
CA PHE A 353 30.18 -11.48 -38.73
C PHE A 353 29.88 -10.43 -39.80
N THR A 354 30.52 -10.50 -40.97
CA THR A 354 30.33 -9.54 -42.06
C THR A 354 29.39 -10.07 -43.16
N GLU A 355 29.17 -11.38 -43.20
CA GLU A 355 28.32 -12.05 -44.18
C GLU A 355 26.82 -11.85 -43.89
N LYS A 356 26.12 -11.12 -44.77
CA LYS A 356 24.67 -10.87 -44.63
C LYS A 356 23.81 -12.13 -44.73
N GLU A 357 24.23 -13.13 -45.52
CA GLU A 357 23.49 -14.39 -45.66
C GLU A 357 23.47 -15.20 -44.35
N ILE A 358 24.52 -15.11 -43.54
CA ILE A 358 24.57 -15.75 -42.22
C ILE A 358 23.56 -15.12 -41.26
N LEU A 359 23.50 -13.78 -41.20
CA LEU A 359 22.47 -13.08 -40.44
C LEU A 359 21.07 -13.50 -40.89
N LYS A 360 20.84 -13.56 -42.20
CA LYS A 360 19.56 -13.98 -42.78
C LYS A 360 19.19 -15.40 -42.39
N LYS A 361 20.13 -16.34 -42.41
CA LYS A 361 19.96 -17.71 -41.92
C LYS A 361 19.54 -17.71 -40.44
N CYS A 362 20.23 -16.96 -39.58
CA CYS A 362 19.93 -16.88 -38.15
C CYS A 362 18.56 -16.25 -37.84
N VAL A 363 18.20 -15.19 -38.57
CA VAL A 363 16.93 -14.48 -38.43
C VAL A 363 15.76 -15.35 -38.89
N ASN A 364 15.91 -16.07 -40.01
CA ASN A 364 14.90 -17.00 -40.53
C ASN A 364 14.68 -18.18 -39.57
N GLU A 365 15.75 -18.71 -38.99
CA GLU A 365 15.69 -19.77 -37.98
C GLU A 365 14.87 -19.32 -36.77
N LEU A 366 15.15 -18.16 -36.18
CA LEU A 366 14.45 -17.71 -34.98
C LEU A 366 13.02 -17.21 -35.23
N TYR A 367 12.75 -16.66 -36.41
CA TYR A 367 11.49 -15.99 -36.73
C TYR A 367 10.87 -16.48 -38.04
N PRO A 368 10.47 -17.76 -38.15
CA PRO A 368 9.97 -18.35 -39.41
C PRO A 368 8.64 -17.76 -39.89
N ASN A 369 7.87 -17.12 -39.00
CA ASN A 369 6.50 -16.65 -39.29
C ASN A 369 6.28 -15.13 -39.10
N ASN A 370 7.33 -14.33 -38.93
CA ASN A 370 7.19 -12.89 -38.63
C ASN A 370 8.02 -12.03 -39.60
N ASP A 371 7.51 -11.86 -40.82
CA ASP A 371 8.14 -11.08 -41.90
C ASP A 371 8.54 -9.67 -41.46
N ALA A 372 7.63 -8.94 -40.81
CA ALA A 372 7.88 -7.58 -40.37
C ALA A 372 9.09 -7.50 -39.42
N HIS A 373 9.15 -8.40 -38.45
CA HIS A 373 10.27 -8.44 -37.50
C HIS A 373 11.55 -8.96 -38.15
N ARG A 374 11.47 -9.90 -39.10
CA ARG A 374 12.65 -10.31 -39.88
C ARG A 374 13.24 -9.12 -40.64
N ASN A 375 12.42 -8.40 -41.38
CA ASN A 375 12.85 -7.26 -42.19
C ASN A 375 13.48 -6.17 -41.33
N GLU A 376 12.91 -5.89 -40.14
CA GLU A 376 13.50 -4.98 -39.16
C GLU A 376 14.90 -5.44 -38.72
N ARG A 377 15.08 -6.74 -38.42
CA ARG A 377 16.35 -7.27 -37.91
C ARG A 377 17.43 -7.44 -38.96
N LEU A 378 17.06 -7.64 -40.22
CA LEU A 378 18.00 -7.70 -41.34
C LEU A 378 18.70 -6.36 -41.62
N THR A 379 18.19 -5.25 -41.08
CA THR A 379 18.87 -3.94 -41.15
C THR A 379 20.03 -3.80 -40.15
N GLN A 380 20.14 -4.73 -39.19
CA GLN A 380 21.13 -4.70 -38.12
C GLN A 380 22.35 -5.58 -38.45
N SER A 381 23.41 -5.44 -37.66
CA SER A 381 24.58 -6.34 -37.73
C SER A 381 24.32 -7.66 -36.98
N LEU A 382 25.06 -8.73 -37.29
CA LEU A 382 24.96 -10.01 -36.55
C LEU A 382 25.28 -9.82 -35.05
N GLN A 383 26.24 -8.95 -34.75
CA GLN A 383 26.61 -8.57 -33.38
C GLN A 383 25.44 -7.92 -32.66
N ASP A 384 24.79 -6.94 -33.29
CA ASP A 384 23.62 -6.26 -32.72
C ASP A 384 22.45 -7.22 -32.52
N PHE A 385 22.21 -8.13 -33.45
CA PHE A 385 21.19 -9.17 -33.33
C PHE A 385 21.43 -10.06 -32.10
N ILE A 386 22.65 -10.56 -31.91
CA ILE A 386 23.01 -11.39 -30.75
C ILE A 386 22.86 -10.60 -29.43
N ILE A 387 23.32 -9.35 -29.40
CA ILE A 387 23.29 -8.50 -28.21
C ILE A 387 21.85 -8.11 -27.84
N GLN A 388 21.09 -7.56 -28.80
CA GLN A 388 19.84 -6.86 -28.54
C GLN A 388 18.62 -7.78 -28.53
N ASP A 389 18.58 -8.81 -29.38
CA ASP A 389 17.41 -9.70 -29.54
C ASP A 389 17.52 -11.02 -28.81
N ILE A 390 18.75 -11.43 -28.49
CA ILE A 390 19.00 -12.71 -27.81
C ILE A 390 19.39 -12.42 -26.37
N ILE A 391 20.62 -11.96 -26.10
CA ILE A 391 21.19 -11.97 -24.74
C ILE A 391 20.54 -10.91 -23.84
N PHE A 392 20.47 -9.66 -24.28
CA PHE A 392 19.98 -8.55 -23.45
C PHE A 392 18.52 -8.19 -23.69
N TYR A 393 17.83 -8.90 -24.59
CA TYR A 393 16.40 -8.73 -24.81
C TYR A 393 15.60 -8.92 -23.51
N GLN A 394 14.72 -7.97 -23.24
CA GLN A 394 13.76 -8.03 -22.15
C GLN A 394 12.39 -7.67 -22.69
N ARG A 395 11.39 -8.52 -22.42
CA ARG A 395 10.01 -8.19 -22.77
C ARG A 395 9.60 -6.92 -22.03
N PRO A 396 9.00 -5.93 -22.73
CA PRO A 396 8.49 -4.75 -22.07
C PRO A 396 7.43 -5.14 -21.04
N LEU A 397 7.30 -4.34 -20.00
CA LEU A 397 6.24 -4.54 -19.01
C LEU A 397 4.89 -4.41 -19.70
N LYS A 398 4.03 -5.42 -19.53
CA LYS A 398 2.66 -5.35 -20.06
C LYS A 398 1.93 -4.21 -19.37
N SER A 399 1.36 -3.32 -20.18
CA SER A 399 0.47 -2.28 -19.69
C SER A 399 -0.65 -2.88 -18.83
N LYS A 400 -0.95 -2.23 -17.72
CA LYS A 400 -2.00 -2.60 -16.77
C LYS A 400 -3.20 -1.68 -16.86
N THR A 401 -3.45 -1.10 -18.04
CA THR A 401 -4.59 -0.19 -18.28
C THR A 401 -5.95 -0.80 -17.92
N SER A 402 -6.09 -2.12 -17.97
CA SER A 402 -7.30 -2.82 -17.52
C SER A 402 -7.56 -2.72 -16.01
N LEU A 403 -6.55 -2.40 -15.21
CA LEU A 403 -6.66 -2.21 -13.76
C LEU A 403 -7.08 -0.79 -13.37
N ILE A 404 -7.01 0.15 -14.32
CA ILE A 404 -7.49 1.51 -14.15
C ILE A 404 -9.02 1.47 -14.14
N SER A 405 -9.60 2.16 -13.17
CA SER A 405 -11.05 2.29 -13.05
C SER A 405 -11.63 2.94 -14.31
N ASP A 406 -12.85 2.51 -14.62
CA ASP A 406 -13.66 3.12 -15.67
C ASP A 406 -14.29 4.42 -15.16
N CYS A 407 -14.38 5.41 -16.04
CA CYS A 407 -15.04 6.67 -15.74
C CYS A 407 -16.54 6.45 -15.60
N PRO A 408 -17.18 7.02 -14.57
CA PRO A 408 -18.61 6.83 -14.36
C PRO A 408 -19.46 7.42 -15.49
N PHE A 409 -19.00 8.47 -16.16
CA PHE A 409 -19.83 9.23 -17.13
C PHE A 409 -19.60 8.85 -18.60
N GLU A 410 -18.34 8.64 -19.00
CA GLU A 410 -17.96 8.61 -20.42
C GLU A 410 -17.64 7.20 -20.93
N TYR A 411 -18.24 6.81 -22.07
CA TYR A 411 -18.07 5.52 -22.73
C TYR A 411 -18.23 5.67 -24.25
N SER A 412 -17.86 4.62 -24.98
CA SER A 412 -18.07 4.48 -26.42
C SER A 412 -18.63 3.10 -26.72
N TRP A 413 -19.52 2.99 -27.70
CA TRP A 413 -20.01 1.70 -28.17
C TRP A 413 -18.94 1.00 -29.02
N ILE A 414 -18.77 -0.30 -28.81
CA ILE A 414 -17.94 -1.17 -29.63
C ILE A 414 -18.75 -2.40 -30.02
N GLU A 415 -18.55 -2.89 -31.23
CA GLU A 415 -19.13 -4.15 -31.67
C GLU A 415 -18.20 -5.29 -31.29
N LYS A 416 -18.73 -6.30 -30.59
CA LYS A 416 -18.00 -7.49 -30.19
C LYS A 416 -18.94 -8.68 -30.28
N ASP A 417 -18.55 -9.69 -31.05
CA ASP A 417 -19.34 -10.92 -31.23
C ASP A 417 -20.79 -10.62 -31.70
N ASN A 418 -20.94 -9.72 -32.67
CA ASN A 418 -22.22 -9.20 -33.20
C ASN A 418 -23.14 -8.52 -32.17
N GLN A 419 -22.60 -8.09 -31.02
CA GLN A 419 -23.33 -7.31 -30.01
C GLN A 419 -22.66 -5.96 -29.74
N LYS A 420 -23.48 -4.91 -29.57
CA LYS A 420 -23.01 -3.57 -29.17
C LYS A 420 -22.75 -3.53 -27.67
N VAL A 421 -21.48 -3.47 -27.27
CA VAL A 421 -21.05 -3.41 -25.86
C VAL A 421 -20.50 -2.03 -25.52
N LYS A 422 -20.80 -1.52 -24.31
CA LYS A 422 -20.26 -0.26 -23.80
C LYS A 422 -18.79 -0.45 -23.39
N LYS A 423 -17.89 0.32 -24.00
CA LYS A 423 -16.49 0.47 -23.57
C LYS A 423 -16.31 1.79 -22.86
N PHE A 424 -16.27 1.77 -21.54
CA PHE A 424 -16.03 2.95 -20.72
C PHE A 424 -14.63 3.53 -20.95
N LYS A 425 -14.52 4.85 -20.86
CA LYS A 425 -13.23 5.56 -20.93
C LYS A 425 -12.53 5.43 -19.57
N LYS A 426 -11.22 5.24 -19.57
CA LYS A 426 -10.43 5.09 -18.33
C LYS A 426 -10.25 6.43 -17.60
N CYS A 427 -10.16 6.37 -16.27
CA CYS A 427 -9.87 7.55 -15.45
C CYS A 427 -8.49 8.15 -15.79
N ILE A 428 -8.40 9.48 -15.72
CA ILE A 428 -7.19 10.24 -16.06
C ILE A 428 -6.09 10.07 -14.99
N PRO A 429 -4.80 10.07 -15.35
CA PRO A 429 -3.72 10.15 -14.36
C PRO A 429 -3.75 11.45 -13.56
N LYS A 430 -3.40 11.39 -12.27
CA LYS A 430 -3.35 12.60 -11.42
C LYS A 430 -2.26 13.58 -11.82
N SER A 431 -1.15 13.12 -12.40
CA SER A 431 -0.10 14.01 -12.91
C SER A 431 -0.46 14.68 -14.23
N ASN A 432 -1.58 14.33 -14.88
CA ASN A 432 -1.93 14.96 -16.15
C ASN A 432 -2.26 16.45 -15.95
N PRO A 433 -1.77 17.37 -16.80
CA PRO A 433 -2.02 18.81 -16.67
C PRO A 433 -3.50 19.18 -16.55
N LEU A 434 -4.37 18.52 -17.32
CA LEU A 434 -5.82 18.75 -17.28
C LEU A 434 -6.43 18.36 -15.93
N TYR A 435 -5.93 17.28 -15.31
CA TYR A 435 -6.39 16.89 -13.97
C TYR A 435 -5.87 17.85 -12.90
N GLN A 436 -4.63 18.32 -13.03
CA GLN A 436 -4.04 19.28 -12.09
C GLN A 436 -4.85 20.58 -12.07
N GLU A 437 -5.20 21.09 -13.25
CA GLU A 437 -6.08 22.25 -13.40
C GLU A 437 -7.47 22.01 -12.76
N PHE A 438 -8.15 20.92 -13.14
CA PHE A 438 -9.46 20.56 -12.58
C PHE A 438 -9.46 20.47 -11.05
N ARG A 439 -8.45 19.83 -10.48
CA ARG A 439 -8.30 19.68 -9.03
C ARG A 439 -8.02 21.03 -8.36
N LEU A 440 -7.27 21.91 -9.03
CA LEU A 440 -6.93 23.23 -8.50
C LEU A 440 -8.17 24.14 -8.44
N TRP A 441 -8.99 24.18 -9.50
CA TRP A 441 -10.29 24.87 -9.45
C TRP A 441 -11.21 24.31 -8.36
N GLN A 442 -11.25 22.98 -8.21
CA GLN A 442 -11.99 22.36 -7.11
C GLN A 442 -11.45 22.79 -5.74
N PHE A 443 -10.13 22.91 -5.58
CA PHE A 443 -9.50 23.33 -4.33
C PHE A 443 -9.87 24.78 -3.98
N ILE A 444 -9.78 25.69 -4.95
CA ILE A 444 -10.09 27.12 -4.80
C ILE A 444 -11.58 27.31 -4.47
N SER A 445 -12.49 26.66 -5.19
CA SER A 445 -13.94 26.77 -4.96
C SER A 445 -14.36 26.33 -3.53
N ASN A 446 -13.65 25.34 -2.96
CA ASN A 446 -13.91 24.84 -1.62
C ASN A 446 -13.09 25.52 -0.52
N LEU A 447 -12.20 26.46 -0.85
CA LEU A 447 -11.39 27.17 0.13
C LEU A 447 -12.30 28.07 0.98
N ARG A 448 -12.17 27.98 2.30
CA ARG A 448 -12.76 28.95 3.23
C ARG A 448 -11.70 29.43 4.21
N ILE A 449 -11.73 30.73 4.52
CA ILE A 449 -10.85 31.41 5.46
C ILE A 449 -11.68 31.85 6.66
N TYR A 450 -11.23 31.49 7.85
CA TYR A 450 -11.88 31.80 9.11
C TYR A 450 -11.00 32.69 9.98
N GLU A 451 -11.61 33.66 10.63
CA GLU A 451 -11.04 34.38 11.77
C GLU A 451 -11.32 33.59 13.06
N ARG A 452 -10.29 33.31 13.86
CA ARG A 452 -10.39 32.43 15.03
C ARG A 452 -11.26 33.02 16.13
N GLU A 453 -11.12 34.31 16.40
CA GLU A 453 -11.87 35.01 17.43
C GLU A 453 -12.31 36.38 16.89
N ALA A 454 -13.57 36.48 16.50
CA ALA A 454 -14.17 37.72 16.02
C ALA A 454 -15.12 38.27 17.10
N LYS A 455 -15.10 39.59 17.33
CA LYS A 455 -16.08 40.26 18.22
C LYS A 455 -17.24 40.80 17.38
N ILE A 456 -18.41 40.17 17.51
CA ILE A 456 -19.64 40.64 16.88
C ILE A 456 -20.64 40.97 18.00
N ASN A 457 -21.10 42.22 18.07
CA ASN A 457 -22.10 42.69 19.04
C ASN A 457 -21.78 42.29 20.50
N ASP A 458 -20.55 42.57 20.95
CA ASP A 458 -20.02 42.23 22.29
C ASP A 458 -20.00 40.72 22.63
N LYS A 459 -20.19 39.85 21.63
CA LYS A 459 -20.02 38.40 21.75
C LYS A 459 -18.82 37.95 20.93
N THR A 460 -17.94 37.17 21.55
CA THR A 460 -16.86 36.48 20.84
C THR A 460 -17.44 35.30 20.07
N GLU A 461 -17.46 35.41 18.75
CA GLU A 461 -17.70 34.28 17.86
C GLU A 461 -16.36 33.64 17.49
N ILE A 462 -16.36 32.31 17.42
CA ILE A 462 -15.17 31.52 17.11
C ILE A 462 -15.34 30.97 15.69
N ASP A 463 -14.29 31.08 14.87
CA ASP A 463 -14.26 30.62 13.47
C ASP A 463 -15.28 31.32 12.57
N LEU A 464 -15.28 32.66 12.55
CA LEU A 464 -16.10 33.46 11.64
C LEU A 464 -15.57 33.31 10.20
N ASP A 465 -16.44 32.98 9.24
CA ASP A 465 -16.06 32.84 7.82
C ASP A 465 -15.90 34.21 7.16
N ILE A 466 -14.65 34.60 6.86
CA ILE A 466 -14.28 35.87 6.24
C ILE A 466 -13.84 35.70 4.78
N THR A 467 -14.16 34.55 4.16
CA THR A 467 -13.67 34.23 2.81
C THR A 467 -14.04 35.31 1.79
N ASN A 468 -15.26 35.85 1.90
CA ASN A 468 -15.75 36.88 0.99
C ASN A 468 -15.11 38.24 1.23
N ASP A 469 -14.52 38.49 2.40
CA ASP A 469 -13.79 39.74 2.69
C ASP A 469 -12.37 39.70 2.12
N VAL A 470 -11.80 38.49 2.02
CA VAL A 470 -10.43 38.24 1.55
C VAL A 470 -10.37 37.96 0.04
N ILE A 471 -11.40 37.30 -0.51
CA ILE A 471 -11.49 36.94 -1.93
C ILE A 471 -12.86 37.39 -2.45
N ASN A 472 -12.98 38.70 -2.66
CA ASN A 472 -14.24 39.35 -3.01
C ASN A 472 -14.46 39.47 -4.53
N GLU A 473 -13.38 39.58 -5.31
CA GLU A 473 -13.45 39.85 -6.75
C GLU A 473 -12.95 38.69 -7.62
N ILE A 474 -13.44 38.64 -8.87
CA ILE A 474 -13.03 37.65 -9.88
C ILE A 474 -11.52 37.67 -10.10
N GLU A 475 -10.92 38.86 -10.13
CA GLU A 475 -9.47 39.03 -10.32
C GLU A 475 -8.67 38.37 -9.18
N ASN A 476 -9.18 38.39 -7.94
CA ASN A 476 -8.49 37.71 -6.83
C ASN A 476 -8.44 36.19 -7.05
N TYR A 477 -9.53 35.61 -7.55
CA TYR A 477 -9.58 34.18 -7.88
C TYR A 477 -8.62 33.82 -9.03
N GLU A 478 -8.53 34.67 -10.05
CA GLU A 478 -7.58 34.47 -11.16
C GLU A 478 -6.13 34.52 -10.68
N ASN A 479 -5.78 35.54 -9.90
CA ASN A 479 -4.44 35.71 -9.36
C ASN A 479 -4.06 34.56 -8.42
N LEU A 480 -5.01 34.12 -7.58
CA LEU A 480 -4.83 32.96 -6.72
C LEU A 480 -4.62 31.69 -7.53
N PHE A 481 -5.40 31.48 -8.60
CA PHE A 481 -5.22 30.35 -9.51
C PHE A 481 -3.84 30.38 -10.17
N ASP A 482 -3.44 31.49 -10.79
CA ASP A 482 -2.13 31.64 -11.44
C ASP A 482 -0.97 31.38 -10.48
N TRP A 483 -1.07 31.93 -9.27
CA TRP A 483 -0.07 31.74 -8.23
C TRP A 483 0.05 30.26 -7.85
N LEU A 484 -1.06 29.60 -7.52
CA LEU A 484 -1.06 28.17 -7.15
C LEU A 484 -0.67 27.26 -8.32
N ASN A 485 -1.01 27.63 -9.56
CA ASN A 485 -0.67 26.87 -10.76
C ASN A 485 0.85 26.81 -11.00
N ASN A 486 1.61 27.78 -10.48
CA ASN A 486 3.08 27.79 -10.55
C ASN A 486 3.76 27.13 -9.34
N GLN A 487 3.01 26.65 -8.35
CA GLN A 487 3.54 25.99 -7.15
C GLN A 487 3.37 24.47 -7.22
N THR A 488 4.29 23.72 -6.60
CA THR A 488 4.13 22.27 -6.43
C THR A 488 3.14 21.94 -5.30
N SER A 489 3.13 22.75 -4.25
CA SER A 489 2.42 22.48 -3.00
C SER A 489 2.20 23.78 -2.23
N ILE A 490 1.23 23.74 -1.30
CA ILE A 490 0.82 24.90 -0.50
C ILE A 490 0.63 24.50 0.97
N THR A 491 0.95 25.43 1.88
CA THR A 491 0.72 25.33 3.33
C THR A 491 -0.13 26.52 3.78
N GLN A 492 -0.78 26.43 4.94
CA GLN A 492 -1.59 27.52 5.50
C GLN A 492 -0.77 28.82 5.58
N LYS A 493 0.44 28.75 6.16
CA LYS A 493 1.38 29.87 6.25
C LYS A 493 1.54 30.64 4.95
N LYS A 494 1.84 29.92 3.88
CA LYS A 494 2.12 30.52 2.57
C LYS A 494 0.86 31.12 1.98
N LEU A 495 -0.28 30.45 2.12
CA LEU A 495 -1.55 30.92 1.59
C LEU A 495 -2.05 32.16 2.33
N LEU A 496 -2.09 32.13 3.66
CA LEU A 496 -2.54 33.26 4.47
C LEU A 496 -1.64 34.48 4.28
N LYS A 497 -0.32 34.29 4.18
CA LYS A 497 0.61 35.39 3.86
C LYS A 497 0.39 35.97 2.45
N TYR A 498 -0.08 35.16 1.51
CA TYR A 498 -0.41 35.62 0.16
C TYR A 498 -1.74 36.38 0.14
N LEU A 499 -2.75 35.88 0.84
CA LEU A 499 -4.11 36.44 0.87
C LEU A 499 -4.25 37.65 1.81
N ILE A 500 -3.53 37.67 2.92
CA ILE A 500 -3.57 38.72 3.96
C ILE A 500 -2.13 39.23 4.18
N PRO A 501 -1.53 39.90 3.19
CA PRO A 501 -0.12 40.28 3.24
C PRO A 501 0.19 41.38 4.27
N ASN A 502 -0.83 42.15 4.68
CA ASN A 502 -0.68 43.25 5.64
C ASN A 502 -0.52 42.76 7.08
N GLU A 503 -0.86 41.51 7.37
CA GLU A 503 -0.69 40.93 8.69
C GLU A 503 0.68 40.28 8.87
N LYS A 504 1.36 40.61 9.98
CA LYS A 504 2.71 40.09 10.25
C LYS A 504 2.69 38.58 10.53
N ASN A 505 1.69 38.09 11.26
CA ASN A 505 1.54 36.69 11.66
C ASN A 505 0.09 36.20 11.49
N PRO A 506 -0.40 36.08 10.24
CA PRO A 506 -1.81 35.80 9.97
C PRO A 506 -2.25 34.41 10.46
N GLU A 507 -1.33 33.48 10.73
CA GLU A 507 -1.67 32.15 11.27
C GLU A 507 -2.18 32.17 12.72
N ARG A 508 -1.89 33.26 13.45
CA ARG A 508 -2.35 33.48 14.81
C ARG A 508 -3.85 33.68 14.82
N ASP A 509 -4.33 34.60 14.00
CA ASP A 509 -5.70 35.10 14.06
C ASP A 509 -6.59 34.46 12.97
N TYR A 510 -6.01 33.92 11.91
CA TYR A 510 -6.73 33.31 10.80
C TYR A 510 -6.34 31.84 10.56
N ARG A 511 -7.28 31.07 10.03
CA ARG A 511 -7.06 29.69 9.58
C ARG A 511 -7.90 29.36 8.37
N TRP A 512 -7.50 28.36 7.59
CA TRP A 512 -8.35 27.82 6.53
C TRP A 512 -9.27 26.69 7.05
N ASN A 513 -10.19 26.23 6.21
CA ASN A 513 -11.03 25.05 6.48
C ASN A 513 -10.28 23.70 6.40
N TYR A 514 -9.04 23.70 5.93
CA TYR A 514 -8.19 22.52 5.82
C TYR A 514 -7.35 22.30 7.08
N VAL A 515 -6.60 21.19 7.16
CA VAL A 515 -5.74 20.90 8.32
C VAL A 515 -4.52 21.84 8.30
N GLU A 516 -4.32 22.60 9.37
CA GLU A 516 -3.34 23.71 9.45
C GLU A 516 -1.89 23.26 9.19
N ASP A 517 -1.42 22.21 9.88
CA ASP A 517 -0.05 21.70 9.79
C ASP A 517 0.22 20.79 8.57
N LYS A 518 -0.73 20.73 7.62
CA LYS A 518 -0.65 19.83 6.47
C LYS A 518 -0.32 20.58 5.19
N GLU A 519 0.63 20.03 4.45
CA GLU A 519 0.91 20.46 3.08
C GLU A 519 -0.08 19.81 2.09
N TYR A 520 -0.68 20.65 1.24
CA TYR A 520 -1.62 20.23 0.20
C TYR A 520 -0.99 20.40 -1.18
N PRO A 521 -1.25 19.48 -2.12
CA PRO A 521 -0.68 19.60 -3.47
C PRO A 521 -1.30 20.81 -4.19
N ALA A 522 -0.47 21.56 -4.93
CA ALA A 522 -0.87 22.56 -5.92
C ALA A 522 -0.61 21.96 -7.32
N ASN A 523 -0.28 22.71 -8.38
CA ASN A 523 0.04 22.06 -9.66
C ASN A 523 1.46 21.46 -9.63
N GLU A 524 1.58 20.25 -9.08
CA GLU A 524 2.83 19.49 -8.96
C GLU A 524 3.59 19.41 -10.29
N THR A 525 2.88 19.19 -11.40
CA THR A 525 3.48 18.99 -12.73
C THR A 525 4.10 20.28 -13.26
N ARG A 526 3.32 21.36 -13.34
CA ARG A 526 3.81 22.66 -13.82
C ARG A 526 4.85 23.24 -12.86
N GLY A 527 4.61 23.15 -11.56
CA GLY A 527 5.54 23.64 -10.54
C GLY A 527 6.90 22.93 -10.57
N GLU A 528 6.94 21.62 -10.81
CA GLU A 528 8.21 20.89 -10.99
C GLU A 528 8.93 21.30 -12.28
N PHE A 529 8.19 21.52 -13.36
CA PHE A 529 8.79 21.97 -14.62
C PHE A 529 9.43 23.36 -14.48
N ILE A 530 8.73 24.30 -13.84
CA ILE A 530 9.24 25.63 -13.53
C ILE A 530 10.50 25.55 -12.66
N LYS A 531 10.49 24.71 -11.63
CA LYS A 531 11.68 24.48 -10.79
C LYS A 531 12.88 23.95 -11.58
N LYS A 532 12.67 23.10 -12.59
CA LYS A 532 13.74 22.49 -13.39
C LYS A 532 14.36 23.40 -14.43
N ILE A 533 13.61 24.38 -14.95
CA ILE A 533 14.16 25.36 -15.90
C ILE A 533 14.77 26.58 -15.21
N LYS A 534 14.53 26.76 -13.90
CA LYS A 534 15.07 27.89 -13.13
C LYS A 534 16.59 27.90 -13.22
N GLY A 535 17.16 28.95 -13.81
CA GLY A 535 18.60 29.12 -14.01
C GLY A 535 19.12 28.77 -15.41
N ILE A 536 18.26 28.32 -16.34
CA ILE A 536 18.62 28.16 -17.75
C ILE A 536 18.38 29.48 -18.48
N ASN A 537 19.42 30.04 -19.09
CA ASN A 537 19.34 31.32 -19.80
C ASN A 537 18.36 31.24 -21.00
N GLY A 538 17.45 32.20 -21.09
CA GLY A 538 16.50 32.34 -22.19
C GLY A 538 15.19 31.55 -22.04
N LEU A 539 14.93 30.91 -20.90
CA LEU A 539 13.66 30.23 -20.61
C LEU A 539 12.93 30.87 -19.43
N ASP A 540 11.61 31.03 -19.54
CA ASP A 540 10.75 31.56 -18.49
C ASP A 540 9.49 30.69 -18.27
N ASN A 541 8.61 31.12 -17.36
CA ASN A 541 7.38 30.40 -17.04
C ASN A 541 6.34 30.43 -18.18
N SER A 542 6.48 31.36 -19.13
CA SER A 542 5.54 31.52 -20.26
C SER A 542 5.66 30.37 -21.26
N LEU A 543 6.83 29.70 -21.30
CA LEU A 543 7.08 28.51 -22.11
C LEU A 543 6.03 27.41 -21.92
N PHE A 544 5.56 27.23 -20.67
CA PHE A 544 4.68 26.14 -20.29
C PHE A 544 3.21 26.40 -20.63
N ASN A 545 2.86 26.73 -21.86
CA ASN A 545 1.46 26.71 -22.27
C ASN A 545 0.86 25.28 -22.22
N ASP A 546 -0.47 25.15 -22.35
CA ASP A 546 -1.16 23.86 -22.24
C ASP A 546 -0.61 22.79 -23.19
N PHE A 547 -0.29 23.18 -24.43
CA PHE A 547 0.24 22.28 -25.44
C PHE A 547 1.64 21.78 -25.07
N PHE A 548 2.56 22.70 -24.79
CA PHE A 548 3.94 22.40 -24.45
C PHE A 548 4.02 21.55 -23.18
N THR A 549 3.25 21.94 -22.15
CA THR A 549 3.19 21.22 -20.86
C THR A 549 2.69 19.80 -21.07
N ASN A 550 1.65 19.60 -21.89
CA ASN A 550 1.10 18.28 -22.13
C ASN A 550 2.01 17.40 -23.00
N ASP A 551 2.68 17.93 -24.03
CA ASP A 551 3.62 17.15 -24.86
C ASP A 551 4.84 16.68 -24.02
N LEU A 552 5.43 17.58 -23.23
CA LEU A 552 6.52 17.23 -22.31
C LEU A 552 6.05 16.21 -21.26
N TRP A 553 4.88 16.41 -20.66
CA TRP A 553 4.28 15.47 -19.73
C TRP A 553 4.09 14.09 -20.36
N HIS A 554 3.64 13.99 -21.62
CA HIS A 554 3.45 12.71 -22.30
C HIS A 554 4.77 11.92 -22.42
N ILE A 555 5.87 12.59 -22.74
CA ILE A 555 7.20 11.99 -22.77
C ILE A 555 7.58 11.48 -21.38
N LEU A 556 7.49 12.36 -20.38
CA LEU A 556 7.89 12.06 -19.00
C LEU A 556 6.98 11.03 -18.32
N TYR A 557 5.71 10.92 -18.69
CA TYR A 557 4.77 9.95 -18.13
C TYR A 557 4.87 8.58 -18.80
N SER A 558 5.18 8.52 -20.10
CA SER A 558 5.10 7.28 -20.87
C SER A 558 6.39 6.46 -20.83
N ILE A 559 7.54 7.13 -20.86
CA ILE A 559 8.84 6.47 -20.99
C ILE A 559 9.40 6.15 -19.60
N LEU A 560 9.64 4.87 -19.32
CA LEU A 560 10.27 4.42 -18.07
C LEU A 560 11.77 4.16 -18.22
N ASP A 561 12.24 4.09 -19.47
CA ASP A 561 13.63 3.80 -19.79
C ASP A 561 14.46 5.09 -19.89
N LYS A 562 15.65 5.09 -19.29
CA LYS A 562 16.53 6.26 -19.25
C LYS A 562 17.04 6.64 -20.64
N LYS A 563 17.46 5.65 -21.44
CA LYS A 563 18.03 5.89 -22.78
C LYS A 563 16.96 6.28 -23.78
N GLU A 564 15.77 5.69 -23.69
CA GLU A 564 14.63 6.12 -24.52
C GLU A 564 14.18 7.54 -24.15
N LEU A 565 14.23 7.91 -22.86
CA LEU A 565 13.87 9.26 -22.42
C LEU A 565 14.86 10.29 -22.99
N GLU A 566 16.16 10.04 -22.88
CA GLU A 566 17.20 10.92 -23.43
C GLU A 566 17.01 11.14 -24.94
N LYS A 567 16.72 10.07 -25.70
CA LYS A 567 16.41 10.16 -27.14
C LYS A 567 15.15 10.98 -27.42
N ALA A 568 14.10 10.78 -26.62
CA ALA A 568 12.86 11.53 -26.76
C ALA A 568 13.05 13.02 -26.44
N LEU A 569 13.81 13.34 -25.39
CA LEU A 569 14.16 14.71 -25.02
C LEU A 569 15.01 15.39 -26.08
N LYS A 570 16.00 14.71 -26.68
CA LYS A 570 16.78 15.22 -27.82
C LYS A 570 15.88 15.63 -29.00
N LYS A 571 14.90 14.78 -29.33
CA LYS A 571 13.92 15.07 -30.39
C LYS A 571 12.98 16.22 -30.01
N PHE A 572 12.57 16.30 -28.74
CA PHE A 572 11.73 17.36 -28.21
C PHE A 572 12.44 18.72 -28.25
N VAL A 573 13.68 18.79 -27.78
CA VAL A 573 14.54 19.99 -27.80
C VAL A 573 14.74 20.49 -29.23
N LYS A 574 15.02 19.59 -30.19
CA LYS A 574 15.13 19.96 -31.61
C LYS A 574 13.83 20.52 -32.19
N ARG A 575 12.67 19.97 -31.79
CA ARG A 575 11.36 20.41 -32.26
C ARG A 575 10.99 21.81 -31.75
N HIS A 576 11.32 22.11 -30.50
CA HIS A 576 10.96 23.35 -29.83
C HIS A 576 12.08 24.40 -29.78
N ASN A 577 13.19 24.16 -30.49
CA ASN A 577 14.36 25.03 -30.53
C ASN A 577 14.89 25.44 -29.14
N LEU A 578 15.01 24.45 -28.24
CA LEU A 578 15.42 24.67 -26.84
C LEU A 578 16.94 24.52 -26.65
N PRO A 579 17.53 25.11 -25.59
CA PRO A 579 18.94 24.89 -25.27
C PRO A 579 19.22 23.44 -24.83
N GLY A 580 20.43 22.95 -25.10
CA GLY A 580 20.85 21.58 -24.75
C GLY A 580 20.86 21.30 -23.24
N GLU A 581 20.97 22.34 -22.41
CA GLU A 581 20.86 22.25 -20.95
C GLU A 581 19.50 21.70 -20.48
N PHE A 582 18.44 21.91 -21.26
CA PHE A 582 17.11 21.37 -20.99
C PHE A 582 17.14 19.84 -20.87
N ILE A 583 17.95 19.15 -21.69
CA ILE A 583 18.07 17.69 -21.63
C ILE A 583 18.63 17.26 -20.28
N LYS A 584 19.70 17.92 -19.81
CA LYS A 584 20.33 17.61 -18.52
C LYS A 584 19.38 17.84 -17.34
N ALA A 585 18.55 18.88 -17.41
CA ALA A 585 17.56 19.19 -16.39
C ALA A 585 16.47 18.11 -16.28
N PHE A 586 15.98 17.60 -17.41
CA PHE A 586 14.85 16.67 -17.46
C PHE A 586 15.23 15.18 -17.57
N GLU A 587 16.48 14.83 -17.90
CA GLU A 587 16.95 13.43 -17.92
C GLU A 587 16.87 12.78 -16.52
N LYS A 588 17.14 13.59 -15.49
CA LYS A 588 17.04 13.19 -14.07
C LYS A 588 15.61 13.27 -13.51
N PHE A 589 14.61 13.55 -14.34
CA PHE A 589 13.24 13.70 -13.87
C PHE A 589 12.65 12.34 -13.44
N PRO A 590 12.15 12.20 -12.20
CA PRO A 590 11.64 10.93 -11.69
C PRO A 590 10.36 10.50 -12.43
N PRO A 591 10.08 9.19 -12.53
CA PRO A 591 8.82 8.75 -13.14
C PRO A 591 7.62 9.17 -12.28
N TYR A 592 6.57 9.68 -12.91
CA TYR A 592 5.33 9.98 -12.21
C TYR A 592 4.72 8.72 -11.58
N LYS A 593 4.15 8.90 -10.37
CA LYS A 593 3.31 7.89 -9.73
C LYS A 593 2.12 7.55 -10.63
N ARG A 594 1.79 6.26 -10.74
CA ARG A 594 0.67 5.76 -11.55
C ARG A 594 -0.65 5.86 -10.77
N ASP A 595 -0.98 7.06 -10.33
CA ASP A 595 -2.22 7.39 -9.61
C ASP A 595 -3.24 8.02 -10.54
N TYR A 596 -4.52 7.79 -10.27
CA TYR A 596 -5.62 8.20 -11.15
C TYR A 596 -6.70 8.98 -10.40
N GLY A 597 -7.34 9.91 -11.10
CA GLY A 597 -8.52 10.65 -10.62
C GLY A 597 -9.80 9.83 -10.68
N ALA A 598 -10.93 10.44 -10.32
CA ALA A 598 -12.25 9.80 -10.37
C ALA A 598 -12.87 9.80 -11.79
N TYR A 599 -12.45 10.73 -12.66
CA TYR A 599 -13.06 10.98 -13.97
C TYR A 599 -12.06 10.73 -15.11
N SER A 600 -12.57 10.52 -16.32
CA SER A 600 -11.75 10.45 -17.54
C SER A 600 -11.38 11.86 -18.02
N ALA A 601 -10.35 11.94 -18.88
CA ALA A 601 -9.98 13.20 -19.53
C ALA A 601 -11.14 13.80 -20.32
N LYS A 602 -11.95 12.98 -21.01
CA LYS A 602 -13.13 13.45 -21.75
C LYS A 602 -14.16 14.07 -20.81
N ALA A 603 -14.41 13.45 -19.66
CA ALA A 603 -15.37 13.98 -18.71
C ALA A 603 -14.91 15.31 -18.11
N ILE A 604 -13.62 15.40 -17.75
CA ILE A 604 -13.04 16.64 -17.22
C ILE A 604 -13.09 17.75 -18.27
N LYS A 605 -12.79 17.49 -19.55
CA LYS A 605 -12.87 18.50 -20.61
C LYS A 605 -14.26 19.14 -20.76
N LYS A 606 -15.33 18.43 -20.39
CA LYS A 606 -16.70 18.98 -20.38
C LYS A 606 -17.04 19.72 -19.09
N ILE A 607 -16.55 19.21 -17.95
CA ILE A 607 -16.81 19.79 -16.63
C ILE A 607 -16.05 21.10 -16.43
N LEU A 608 -14.80 21.13 -16.87
CA LEU A 608 -13.85 22.21 -16.60
C LEU A 608 -14.31 23.59 -17.14
N PRO A 609 -14.87 23.72 -18.36
CA PRO A 609 -15.45 24.97 -18.84
C PRO A 609 -16.46 25.61 -17.88
N LEU A 610 -17.28 24.80 -17.19
CA LEU A 610 -18.27 25.30 -16.22
C LEU A 610 -17.66 25.66 -14.86
N MET A 611 -16.46 25.17 -14.56
CA MET A 611 -15.75 25.44 -13.29
C MET A 611 -14.79 26.63 -13.37
N ARG A 612 -14.32 26.97 -14.57
CA ARG A 612 -13.42 28.10 -14.81
C ARG A 612 -14.16 29.41 -14.52
N LEU A 613 -13.38 30.44 -14.20
CA LEU A 613 -13.87 31.78 -13.88
C LEU A 613 -13.02 32.82 -14.62
N GLY A 614 -13.61 33.99 -14.90
CA GLY A 614 -12.89 35.15 -15.44
C GLY A 614 -12.22 34.87 -16.79
N LYS A 615 -10.96 35.28 -16.96
CA LYS A 615 -10.16 35.11 -18.19
C LYS A 615 -9.99 33.67 -18.66
N TYR A 616 -10.18 32.68 -17.78
CA TYR A 616 -10.13 31.26 -18.15
C TYR A 616 -11.48 30.74 -18.67
N TRP A 617 -12.57 31.42 -18.34
CA TRP A 617 -13.90 31.01 -18.76
C TRP A 617 -14.23 31.56 -20.15
N SER A 618 -14.84 30.72 -20.99
CA SER A 618 -15.37 31.14 -22.29
C SER A 618 -16.53 30.22 -22.66
N TRP A 619 -17.64 30.82 -23.08
CA TRP A 619 -18.85 30.12 -23.52
C TRP A 619 -18.56 29.16 -24.69
N ASP A 620 -17.68 29.55 -25.61
CA ASP A 620 -17.36 28.77 -26.81
C ASP A 620 -16.66 27.45 -26.49
N ASN A 621 -16.00 27.36 -25.34
CA ASN A 621 -15.32 26.15 -24.87
C ASN A 621 -16.29 25.08 -24.32
N ILE A 622 -17.57 25.41 -24.11
CA ILE A 622 -18.60 24.46 -23.68
C ILE A 622 -19.03 23.62 -24.89
N ASP A 623 -19.21 22.31 -24.72
CA ASP A 623 -19.64 21.45 -25.83
C ASP A 623 -21.11 21.69 -26.22
N GLU A 624 -21.42 21.59 -27.52
CA GLU A 624 -22.74 21.93 -28.07
C GLU A 624 -23.91 21.21 -27.39
N ASN A 625 -23.74 19.94 -26.99
CA ASN A 625 -24.77 19.21 -26.25
C ASN A 625 -25.02 19.83 -24.87
N THR A 626 -23.96 20.24 -24.18
CA THR A 626 -24.11 20.95 -22.90
C THR A 626 -24.74 22.33 -23.10
N LYS A 627 -24.41 23.06 -24.18
CA LYS A 627 -25.07 24.34 -24.52
C LYS A 627 -26.58 24.17 -24.75
N ASP A 628 -26.97 23.20 -25.57
CA ASP A 628 -28.39 22.84 -25.80
C ASP A 628 -29.11 22.52 -24.48
N ARG A 629 -28.47 21.73 -23.61
CA ARG A 629 -29.02 21.44 -22.28
C ARG A 629 -29.18 22.68 -21.41
N ILE A 630 -28.20 23.59 -21.43
CA ILE A 630 -28.27 24.85 -20.68
C ILE A 630 -29.41 25.71 -21.21
N ASP A 631 -29.53 25.86 -22.54
CA ASP A 631 -30.60 26.64 -23.16
C ASP A 631 -31.99 26.09 -22.78
N LYS A 632 -32.16 24.76 -22.73
CA LYS A 632 -33.41 24.11 -22.25
C LYS A 632 -33.68 24.28 -20.76
N ILE A 633 -32.62 24.36 -19.94
CA ILE A 633 -32.75 24.67 -18.51
C ILE A 633 -33.25 26.11 -18.34
N LEU A 634 -32.69 27.05 -19.09
CA LEU A 634 -33.03 28.48 -19.04
C LEU A 634 -34.42 28.78 -19.59
N THR A 635 -34.79 28.18 -20.72
CA THR A 635 -36.09 28.38 -21.38
C THR A 635 -37.25 27.65 -20.68
N GLY A 636 -36.93 26.68 -19.81
CA GLY A 636 -37.95 25.82 -19.20
C GLY A 636 -38.52 24.76 -20.14
N GLU A 637 -37.99 24.61 -21.36
CA GLU A 637 -38.44 23.61 -22.34
C GLU A 637 -38.29 22.19 -21.79
N PHE A 638 -39.35 21.37 -21.87
CA PHE A 638 -39.32 19.98 -21.40
C PHE A 638 -38.35 19.13 -22.24
N ASP A 639 -37.46 18.39 -21.56
CA ASP A 639 -36.56 17.41 -22.18
C ASP A 639 -36.47 16.19 -21.25
N GLU A 640 -36.81 15.02 -21.78
CA GLU A 640 -36.75 13.75 -21.05
C GLU A 640 -35.35 13.43 -20.49
N LYS A 641 -34.29 14.02 -21.05
CA LYS A 641 -32.89 13.85 -20.62
C LYS A 641 -32.48 14.82 -19.50
N ILE A 642 -33.36 15.73 -19.08
CA ILE A 642 -33.13 16.71 -18.02
C ILE A 642 -34.19 16.49 -16.93
N ARG A 643 -33.80 15.84 -15.84
CA ARG A 643 -34.69 15.57 -14.72
C ARG A 643 -35.08 16.85 -13.99
N THR A 644 -36.28 16.85 -13.39
CA THR A 644 -36.80 17.96 -12.56
C THR A 644 -35.81 18.42 -11.49
N ARG A 645 -35.15 17.46 -10.82
CA ARG A 645 -34.11 17.72 -9.80
C ARG A 645 -32.95 18.59 -10.30
N VAL A 646 -32.62 18.53 -11.58
CA VAL A 646 -31.53 19.34 -12.16
C VAL A 646 -32.01 20.79 -12.24
N ARG A 647 -33.25 21.02 -12.68
CA ARG A 647 -33.88 22.33 -12.73
C ARG A 647 -34.01 22.96 -11.33
N GLU A 648 -34.41 22.17 -10.34
CA GLU A 648 -34.45 22.60 -8.94
C GLU A 648 -33.06 23.05 -8.43
N LYS A 649 -32.01 22.30 -8.78
CA LYS A 649 -30.64 22.60 -8.36
C LYS A 649 -30.02 23.78 -9.10
N SER A 650 -30.45 24.04 -10.33
CA SER A 650 -29.97 25.14 -11.17
C SER A 650 -30.88 26.37 -11.15
N ILE A 651 -31.88 26.43 -10.26
CA ILE A 651 -32.89 27.49 -10.25
C ILE A 651 -32.32 28.91 -10.08
N HIS A 652 -31.12 29.02 -9.50
CA HIS A 652 -30.40 30.28 -9.30
C HIS A 652 -29.60 30.72 -10.54
N LEU A 653 -29.50 29.88 -11.58
CA LEU A 653 -28.80 30.18 -12.83
C LEU A 653 -29.84 30.66 -13.85
N GLN A 654 -29.88 31.96 -14.13
CA GLN A 654 -30.91 32.61 -14.95
C GLN A 654 -30.38 33.04 -16.33
N ASN A 655 -29.07 33.22 -16.45
CA ASN A 655 -28.41 33.70 -17.66
C ASN A 655 -27.22 32.81 -18.04
N LYS A 656 -26.75 32.95 -19.29
CA LYS A 656 -25.59 32.20 -19.80
C LYS A 656 -24.31 32.47 -19.00
N GLN A 657 -24.16 33.68 -18.49
CA GLN A 657 -23.02 34.12 -17.68
C GLN A 657 -22.98 33.45 -16.30
N ASP A 658 -24.10 32.93 -15.80
CA ASP A 658 -24.16 32.28 -14.49
C ASP A 658 -23.50 30.89 -14.51
N PHE A 659 -23.24 30.32 -15.69
CA PHE A 659 -22.61 29.01 -15.88
C PHE A 659 -21.07 29.05 -15.80
N THR A 660 -20.57 29.76 -14.79
CA THR A 660 -19.15 29.95 -14.46
C THR A 660 -18.92 29.64 -12.98
N ALA A 661 -17.69 29.31 -12.58
CA ALA A 661 -17.32 28.96 -11.19
C ALA A 661 -18.22 27.91 -10.51
N LEU A 662 -18.86 27.02 -11.27
CA LEU A 662 -19.79 26.05 -10.72
C LEU A 662 -19.05 24.95 -9.94
N PRO A 663 -19.59 24.49 -8.79
CA PRO A 663 -19.01 23.37 -8.08
C PRO A 663 -19.18 22.07 -8.89
N VAL A 664 -18.22 21.14 -8.75
CA VAL A 664 -18.17 19.88 -9.50
C VAL A 664 -19.51 19.15 -9.54
N TRP A 665 -20.24 19.11 -8.41
CA TRP A 665 -21.51 18.40 -8.33
C TRP A 665 -22.57 19.02 -9.26
N LEU A 666 -22.67 20.36 -9.30
CA LEU A 666 -23.63 21.08 -10.12
C LEU A 666 -23.25 20.98 -11.60
N SER A 667 -21.96 21.16 -11.93
CA SER A 667 -21.45 20.96 -13.29
C SER A 667 -21.78 19.57 -13.83
N THR A 668 -21.64 18.53 -12.99
CA THR A 668 -21.99 17.16 -13.41
C THR A 668 -23.49 16.95 -13.61
N TYR A 669 -24.37 17.60 -12.83
CA TYR A 669 -25.82 17.56 -13.10
C TYR A 669 -26.16 18.24 -14.42
N ILE A 670 -25.59 19.41 -14.69
CA ILE A 670 -25.85 20.15 -15.94
C ILE A 670 -25.41 19.32 -17.16
N ILE A 671 -24.24 18.68 -17.10
CA ILE A 671 -23.68 17.93 -18.23
C ILE A 671 -24.27 16.53 -18.38
N TYR A 672 -24.43 15.80 -17.27
CA TYR A 672 -24.71 14.36 -17.26
C TYR A 672 -26.02 13.98 -16.55
N ASP A 673 -26.80 14.95 -16.08
CA ASP A 673 -28.05 14.73 -15.33
C ASP A 673 -27.86 14.03 -13.96
N ARG A 674 -26.61 13.84 -13.51
CA ARG A 674 -26.27 13.13 -12.26
C ARG A 674 -24.86 13.44 -11.78
N HIS A 675 -24.60 13.22 -10.49
CA HIS A 675 -23.30 13.37 -9.87
C HIS A 675 -22.75 12.03 -9.35
N SER A 676 -23.37 11.47 -8.32
CA SER A 676 -22.94 10.24 -7.63
C SER A 676 -23.94 9.09 -7.76
N GLU A 677 -25.10 9.35 -8.36
CA GLU A 677 -26.17 8.39 -8.55
C GLU A 677 -25.82 7.33 -9.60
N ALA A 678 -26.41 6.14 -9.44
CA ALA A 678 -26.29 5.05 -10.39
C ALA A 678 -26.86 5.49 -11.75
N LYS A 679 -26.11 5.21 -12.82
CA LYS A 679 -26.53 5.59 -14.19
C LYS A 679 -27.73 4.77 -14.66
N GLU A 680 -27.67 3.47 -14.38
CA GLU A 680 -28.67 2.49 -14.73
C GLU A 680 -29.13 1.88 -13.42
N ILE A 681 -30.42 1.96 -13.18
CA ILE A 681 -31.07 1.44 -12.00
C ILE A 681 -31.62 0.09 -12.43
N THR A 682 -30.95 -0.97 -11.99
CA THR A 682 -31.36 -2.34 -12.28
C THR A 682 -32.32 -2.80 -11.20
N GLN A 683 -33.52 -3.21 -11.60
CA GLN A 683 -34.44 -3.93 -10.74
C GLN A 683 -34.31 -5.42 -11.05
N TRP A 684 -34.27 -6.26 -10.02
CA TRP A 684 -34.33 -7.72 -10.12
C TRP A 684 -35.74 -8.12 -9.74
N ASP A 685 -36.49 -8.63 -10.70
CA ASP A 685 -37.90 -9.03 -10.53
C ASP A 685 -38.02 -10.54 -10.29
N SER A 686 -36.94 -11.29 -10.54
CA SER A 686 -36.91 -12.73 -10.35
C SER A 686 -35.60 -13.20 -9.70
N PRO A 687 -35.61 -14.38 -9.06
CA PRO A 687 -34.39 -15.05 -8.63
C PRO A 687 -33.39 -15.34 -9.77
N ASP A 688 -33.86 -15.48 -11.02
CA ASP A 688 -32.99 -15.78 -12.16
C ASP A 688 -32.12 -14.58 -12.56
N ASP A 689 -32.53 -13.35 -12.22
CA ASP A 689 -31.71 -12.16 -12.42
C ASP A 689 -30.44 -12.17 -11.54
N ILE A 690 -30.54 -12.70 -10.32
CA ILE A 690 -29.39 -12.91 -9.42
C ILE A 690 -28.42 -13.91 -10.07
N ARG A 691 -28.97 -14.99 -10.62
CA ARG A 691 -28.19 -16.05 -11.29
C ARG A 691 -27.49 -15.51 -12.54
N ASP A 692 -28.21 -14.79 -13.40
CA ASP A 692 -27.64 -14.14 -14.58
C ASP A 692 -26.52 -13.16 -14.18
N PHE A 693 -26.74 -12.35 -13.15
CA PHE A 693 -25.69 -11.49 -12.61
C PHE A 693 -24.46 -12.28 -12.18
N LEU A 694 -24.62 -13.36 -11.42
CA LEU A 694 -23.51 -14.19 -10.92
C LEU A 694 -22.72 -14.88 -12.05
N HIS A 695 -23.38 -15.29 -13.14
CA HIS A 695 -22.75 -16.04 -14.23
C HIS A 695 -22.21 -15.15 -15.36
N ASN A 696 -22.93 -14.10 -15.73
CA ASN A 696 -22.65 -13.31 -16.94
C ASN A 696 -22.06 -11.92 -16.63
N HIS A 697 -22.42 -11.31 -15.50
CA HIS A 697 -22.02 -9.94 -15.17
C HIS A 697 -20.95 -9.84 -14.07
N PHE A 698 -20.95 -10.76 -13.10
CA PHE A 698 -20.02 -10.75 -11.99
C PHE A 698 -18.66 -11.29 -12.41
N LYS A 699 -17.75 -10.37 -12.74
CA LYS A 699 -16.39 -10.73 -13.12
C LYS A 699 -15.61 -11.27 -11.91
N GLN A 700 -15.18 -12.52 -12.00
CA GLN A 700 -14.31 -13.13 -10.99
C GLN A 700 -13.05 -12.30 -10.73
N HIS A 701 -12.69 -12.16 -9.45
CA HIS A 701 -11.59 -11.36 -8.92
C HIS A 701 -11.71 -9.85 -9.11
N SER A 702 -12.92 -9.35 -9.38
CA SER A 702 -13.19 -7.91 -9.55
C SER A 702 -13.00 -7.12 -8.26
N LEU A 703 -13.39 -7.68 -7.11
CA LEU A 703 -13.30 -7.01 -5.80
C LEU A 703 -11.89 -7.03 -5.21
N ARG A 704 -10.96 -7.79 -5.81
CA ARG A 704 -9.55 -7.93 -5.38
C ARG A 704 -9.36 -8.41 -3.93
N ASN A 705 -10.43 -8.80 -3.26
CA ASN A 705 -10.44 -9.49 -1.98
C ASN A 705 -11.25 -10.79 -2.14
N PRO A 706 -10.59 -11.97 -2.18
CA PRO A 706 -11.26 -13.23 -2.47
C PRO A 706 -12.28 -13.63 -1.39
N ILE A 707 -12.07 -13.22 -0.14
CA ILE A 707 -12.99 -13.54 0.97
C ILE A 707 -14.27 -12.73 0.83
N VAL A 708 -14.14 -11.42 0.62
CA VAL A 708 -15.29 -10.55 0.37
C VAL A 708 -16.09 -11.03 -0.83
N GLU A 709 -15.42 -11.37 -1.93
CA GLU A 709 -16.05 -11.92 -3.13
C GLU A 709 -16.77 -13.25 -2.86
N GLN A 710 -16.15 -14.14 -2.08
CA GLN A 710 -16.75 -15.43 -1.71
C GLN A 710 -17.99 -15.26 -0.84
N VAL A 711 -17.96 -14.36 0.16
CA VAL A 711 -19.13 -14.11 1.02
C VAL A 711 -20.24 -13.46 0.22
N VAL A 712 -19.95 -12.42 -0.56
CA VAL A 712 -20.94 -11.73 -1.40
C VAL A 712 -21.65 -12.68 -2.36
N THR A 713 -20.90 -13.51 -3.07
CA THR A 713 -21.49 -14.48 -4.03
C THR A 713 -22.33 -15.54 -3.32
N GLU A 714 -21.91 -15.97 -2.13
CA GLU A 714 -22.69 -16.90 -1.32
C GLU A 714 -23.95 -16.26 -0.73
N THR A 715 -23.88 -15.00 -0.29
CA THR A 715 -25.04 -14.24 0.19
C THR A 715 -26.10 -14.11 -0.90
N LEU A 716 -25.70 -13.78 -2.13
CA LEU A 716 -26.64 -13.69 -3.25
C LEU A 716 -27.34 -15.02 -3.53
N ARG A 717 -26.61 -16.16 -3.46
CA ARG A 717 -27.20 -17.50 -3.62
C ARG A 717 -28.17 -17.84 -2.50
N VAL A 718 -27.83 -17.51 -1.26
CA VAL A 718 -28.74 -17.70 -0.12
C VAL A 718 -30.02 -16.90 -0.31
N VAL A 719 -29.93 -15.64 -0.76
CA VAL A 719 -31.10 -14.81 -1.05
C VAL A 719 -31.92 -15.36 -2.23
N GLU A 720 -31.27 -15.83 -3.30
CA GLU A 720 -31.92 -16.52 -4.42
C GLU A 720 -32.72 -17.74 -3.95
N ASP A 721 -32.12 -18.58 -3.10
CA ASP A 721 -32.75 -19.79 -2.57
C ASP A 721 -33.93 -19.47 -1.65
N ILE A 722 -33.81 -18.44 -0.80
CA ILE A 722 -34.90 -17.96 0.07
C ILE A 722 -36.07 -17.48 -0.79
N TRP A 723 -35.79 -16.68 -1.81
CA TRP A 723 -36.82 -16.13 -2.70
C TRP A 723 -37.54 -17.24 -3.47
N LYS A 724 -36.82 -18.26 -3.94
CA LYS A 724 -37.43 -19.44 -4.59
C LYS A 724 -38.30 -20.24 -3.63
N LYS A 725 -37.79 -20.54 -2.44
CA LYS A 725 -38.45 -21.43 -1.48
C LYS A 725 -39.69 -20.80 -0.85
N TYR A 726 -39.59 -19.55 -0.42
CA TYR A 726 -40.64 -18.89 0.35
C TYR A 726 -41.50 -17.96 -0.50
N GLY A 727 -40.89 -17.27 -1.47
CA GLY A 727 -41.61 -16.37 -2.37
C GLY A 727 -42.08 -17.01 -3.67
N LYS A 728 -41.82 -18.30 -3.90
CA LYS A 728 -42.17 -19.05 -5.13
C LYS A 728 -41.68 -18.36 -6.44
N GLY A 729 -40.69 -17.47 -6.34
CA GLY A 729 -40.19 -16.66 -7.46
C GLY A 729 -41.07 -15.48 -7.86
N GLU A 730 -42.07 -15.11 -7.07
CA GLU A 730 -42.93 -13.94 -7.34
C GLU A 730 -42.14 -12.63 -7.23
N ALA A 731 -42.40 -11.72 -8.16
CA ALA A 731 -41.82 -10.38 -8.13
C ALA A 731 -42.29 -9.59 -6.91
N ASN A 732 -41.41 -8.75 -6.34
CA ASN A 732 -41.68 -7.93 -5.16
C ASN A 732 -42.09 -8.72 -3.90
N PHE A 733 -41.65 -9.97 -3.77
CA PHE A 733 -41.93 -10.79 -2.59
C PHE A 733 -41.42 -10.17 -1.28
N PHE A 734 -40.25 -9.55 -1.30
CA PHE A 734 -39.67 -8.87 -0.14
C PHE A 734 -40.11 -7.40 -0.11
N ASP A 735 -40.73 -6.97 0.98
CA ASP A 735 -41.06 -5.55 1.20
C ASP A 735 -39.84 -4.77 1.68
N GLU A 736 -39.07 -5.36 2.61
CA GLU A 736 -37.86 -4.75 3.17
C GLU A 736 -36.74 -5.79 3.34
N ILE A 737 -35.49 -5.34 3.14
CA ILE A 737 -34.30 -6.14 3.47
C ILE A 737 -33.47 -5.39 4.51
N HIS A 738 -33.21 -6.05 5.63
CA HIS A 738 -32.47 -5.51 6.76
C HIS A 738 -31.06 -6.13 6.81
N ILE A 739 -30.03 -5.30 6.95
CA ILE A 739 -28.63 -5.76 6.94
C ILE A 739 -27.87 -5.17 8.13
N GLU A 740 -27.19 -6.02 8.88
CA GLU A 740 -26.23 -5.56 9.89
C GLU A 740 -24.97 -4.99 9.23
N LEU A 741 -24.63 -3.76 9.58
CA LEU A 741 -23.38 -3.12 9.22
C LEU A 741 -22.40 -3.20 10.39
N GLY A 742 -21.14 -3.52 10.09
CA GLY A 742 -20.02 -3.34 11.03
C GLY A 742 -19.68 -1.86 11.33
N ARG A 743 -20.66 -0.96 11.41
CA ARG A 743 -20.48 0.47 11.72
C ARG A 743 -20.87 0.75 13.17
N ASN A 744 -20.22 1.75 13.76
CA ASN A 744 -20.62 2.28 15.06
C ASN A 744 -21.78 3.29 14.88
N ILE A 745 -22.63 3.44 15.90
CA ILE A 745 -23.68 4.46 15.93
C ILE A 745 -23.06 5.88 15.85
N LYS A 746 -23.80 6.83 15.27
CA LYS A 746 -23.36 8.23 15.14
C LYS A 746 -23.06 8.83 16.52
N ASN A 747 -21.82 9.29 16.69
CA ASN A 747 -21.38 9.95 17.91
C ASN A 747 -21.98 11.37 18.04
N SER A 748 -22.16 11.85 19.28
CA SER A 748 -22.55 13.24 19.57
C SER A 748 -21.58 14.27 18.97
N ALA A 749 -22.02 15.52 18.79
CA ALA A 749 -21.16 16.59 18.26
C ALA A 749 -19.91 16.80 19.13
N GLU A 750 -20.09 16.82 20.46
CA GLU A 750 -19.02 16.90 21.46
C GLU A 750 -18.03 15.74 21.35
N LYS A 751 -18.53 14.49 21.26
CA LYS A 751 -17.67 13.31 21.11
C LYS A 751 -16.97 13.28 19.75
N ARG A 752 -17.60 13.76 18.67
CA ARG A 752 -16.94 13.95 17.36
C ARG A 752 -15.85 15.01 17.43
N LYS A 753 -16.07 16.12 18.14
CA LYS A 753 -15.05 17.16 18.40
C LYS A 753 -13.89 16.57 19.20
N GLN A 754 -14.14 15.82 20.27
CA GLN A 754 -13.09 15.12 21.05
C GLN A 754 -12.31 14.11 20.20
N ILE A 755 -12.98 13.31 19.36
CA ILE A 755 -12.32 12.38 18.44
C ILE A 755 -11.47 13.16 17.42
N ASN A 756 -12.00 14.23 16.85
CA ASN A 756 -11.26 15.06 15.90
C ASN A 756 -10.03 15.70 16.57
N ASN A 757 -10.20 16.30 17.74
CA ASN A 757 -9.11 16.86 18.55
C ASN A 757 -8.06 15.80 18.86
N ARG A 758 -8.46 14.60 19.29
CA ARG A 758 -7.52 13.49 19.53
C ARG A 758 -6.80 13.04 18.25
N VAL A 759 -7.48 13.04 17.10
CA VAL A 759 -6.86 12.72 15.81
C VAL A 759 -5.88 13.82 15.39
N LEU A 760 -6.25 15.09 15.58
CA LEU A 760 -5.42 16.25 15.30
C LEU A 760 -4.20 16.28 16.22
N GLU A 761 -4.38 16.11 17.53
CA GLU A 761 -3.30 15.94 18.51
C GLU A 761 -2.36 14.81 18.10
N ASN A 762 -2.88 13.62 17.74
CA ASN A 762 -2.05 12.53 17.26
C ASN A 762 -1.27 12.86 15.99
N GLN A 763 -1.87 13.62 15.06
CA GLN A 763 -1.21 14.09 13.84
C GLN A 763 -0.13 15.13 14.15
N ASN A 764 -0.40 16.06 15.06
CA ASN A 764 0.53 17.09 15.50
C ASN A 764 1.68 16.47 16.29
N THR A 765 1.41 15.50 17.17
CA THR A 765 2.43 14.69 17.84
C THR A 765 3.28 13.92 16.82
N ASN A 766 2.67 13.30 15.79
CA ASN A 766 3.44 12.65 14.72
C ASN A 766 4.35 13.64 13.99
N HIS A 767 3.85 14.85 13.73
CA HIS A 767 4.59 15.89 13.04
C HIS A 767 5.73 16.43 13.92
N ARG A 768 5.48 16.69 15.20
CA ARG A 768 6.51 17.08 16.18
C ARG A 768 7.59 16.02 16.33
N ILE A 769 7.20 14.74 16.46
CA ILE A 769 8.15 13.62 16.46
C ILE A 769 8.95 13.62 15.15
N LYS A 770 8.30 13.89 14.02
CA LYS A 770 8.96 13.97 12.73
C LYS A 770 10.03 15.06 12.72
N LEU A 771 9.71 16.27 13.19
CA LEU A 771 10.63 17.40 13.28
C LEU A 771 11.81 17.12 14.22
N ILE A 772 11.54 16.58 15.41
CA ILE A 772 12.58 16.20 16.39
C ILE A 772 13.53 15.17 15.79
N LEU A 773 13.00 14.15 15.12
CA LEU A 773 13.84 13.14 14.47
C LEU A 773 14.61 13.69 13.28
N GLU A 774 14.09 14.70 12.59
CA GLU A 774 14.83 15.43 11.55
C GLU A 774 15.97 16.26 12.17
N GLU A 775 15.71 16.96 13.27
CA GLU A 775 16.70 17.75 14.03
C GLU A 775 17.82 16.86 14.59
N LEU A 776 17.47 15.77 15.29
CA LEU A 776 18.42 14.79 15.82
C LEU A 776 19.26 14.12 14.72
N LYS A 777 18.70 13.96 13.51
CA LYS A 777 19.45 13.48 12.35
C LYS A 777 20.39 14.55 11.78
N ASN A 778 20.01 15.82 11.84
CA ASN A 778 20.80 16.94 11.34
C ASN A 778 21.99 17.27 12.25
N GLU A 779 21.82 17.17 13.57
CA GLU A 779 22.89 17.39 14.56
C GLU A 779 23.85 16.18 14.67
N GLY A 780 23.45 15.04 14.11
CA GLY A 780 24.16 13.77 14.26
C GLY A 780 23.77 13.08 15.56
N ILE A 781 23.24 11.86 15.43
CA ILE A 781 22.76 11.03 16.56
C ILE A 781 23.85 10.81 17.64
N GLU A 782 25.12 11.02 17.31
CA GLU A 782 26.28 10.88 18.21
C GLU A 782 26.56 12.10 19.11
N ALA A 783 25.97 13.27 18.82
CA ALA A 783 26.15 14.51 19.60
C ALA A 783 25.19 14.65 20.79
N VAL A 784 24.12 13.84 20.83
CA VAL A 784 23.12 13.87 21.92
C VAL A 784 23.83 13.52 23.23
N ARG A 785 23.85 14.35 24.28
CA ARG A 785 24.30 13.99 25.66
C ARG A 785 23.08 13.61 26.51
N PRO A 786 23.06 12.52 27.30
CA PRO A 786 21.81 11.98 27.87
C PRO A 786 21.37 12.75 29.13
N PHE A 787 22.26 13.64 29.62
CA PHE A 787 22.13 14.38 30.88
C PHE A 787 22.49 15.87 30.68
N SER A 788 22.33 16.41 29.47
CA SER A 788 22.48 17.85 29.23
C SER A 788 21.24 18.58 29.76
N PRO A 789 21.39 19.61 30.62
CA PRO A 789 20.27 20.36 31.20
C PRO A 789 19.36 20.97 30.13
N SER A 790 19.93 21.52 29.04
CA SER A 790 19.15 22.08 27.93
C SER A 790 18.32 21.02 27.18
N HIS A 791 18.82 19.78 27.06
CA HIS A 791 18.06 18.68 26.46
C HIS A 791 17.05 18.06 27.42
N GLN A 792 17.34 18.04 28.72
CA GLN A 792 16.35 17.66 29.74
C GLN A 792 15.25 18.70 29.83
N GLU A 793 15.56 20.00 29.68
CA GLU A 793 14.58 21.07 29.56
C GLU A 793 13.75 20.94 28.29
N ILE A 794 14.36 20.64 27.13
CA ILE A 794 13.62 20.32 25.90
C ILE A 794 12.76 19.05 26.09
N LEU A 795 13.20 18.02 26.80
CA LEU A 795 12.36 16.83 27.06
C LEU A 795 11.26 17.11 28.11
N LYS A 796 11.52 17.97 29.10
CA LYS A 796 10.65 18.31 30.23
C LYS A 796 9.57 19.33 29.86
N ILE A 797 9.90 20.32 29.03
CA ILE A 797 8.95 21.22 28.35
C ILE A 797 7.94 20.39 27.51
N TYR A 798 8.36 19.21 27.02
CA TYR A 798 7.52 18.33 26.21
C TYR A 798 6.75 17.26 27.02
N GLU A 799 7.28 16.79 28.16
CA GLU A 799 6.53 16.01 29.15
C GLU A 799 5.34 16.81 29.70
N ASP A 800 5.52 18.10 29.96
CA ASP A 800 4.46 19.01 30.41
C ASP A 800 3.42 19.30 29.30
N GLY A 801 3.79 19.23 28.02
CA GLY A 801 2.87 19.35 26.89
C GLY A 801 1.84 18.21 26.77
N ILE A 802 2.14 17.04 27.37
CA ILE A 802 1.20 15.91 27.50
C ILE A 802 0.24 16.14 28.69
N TYR A 803 0.61 17.01 29.63
CA TYR A 803 -0.16 17.40 30.82
C TYR A 803 -0.48 18.91 30.84
N LYS A 804 -1.23 19.39 29.85
CA LYS A 804 -1.86 20.74 29.74
C LYS A 804 -0.94 21.98 29.62
N SER A 805 -1.21 22.70 28.53
CA SER A 805 -1.16 24.17 28.31
C SER A 805 0.11 24.94 28.67
N LYS A 806 0.86 25.34 27.63
CA LYS A 806 1.10 26.77 27.36
C LYS A 806 1.46 27.01 25.90
N ASN A 807 0.92 28.10 25.37
CA ASN A 807 1.17 28.66 24.05
C ASN A 807 2.50 29.44 24.07
N GLU A 808 3.13 29.47 22.90
CA GLU A 808 4.34 30.20 22.48
C GLU A 808 5.58 29.30 22.31
N ILE A 809 5.91 29.07 21.04
CA ILE A 809 7.19 28.55 20.58
C ILE A 809 7.88 29.71 19.86
N ASP A 810 9.10 29.99 20.28
CA ASP A 810 9.98 31.05 19.79
C ASP A 810 10.29 30.91 18.29
N ASP A 811 10.21 32.01 17.54
CA ASP A 811 10.20 32.08 16.06
C ASP A 811 11.58 31.76 15.42
N ASP A 812 12.63 31.60 16.23
CA ASP A 812 14.00 31.36 15.75
C ASP A 812 14.29 29.89 15.36
N ILE A 813 13.40 28.95 15.72
CA ILE A 813 13.59 27.50 15.47
C ILE A 813 13.22 27.08 14.03
N ILE A 814 12.61 27.96 13.22
CA ILE A 814 12.07 27.60 11.89
C ILE A 814 13.10 27.63 10.75
N LYS A 815 14.33 28.13 10.98
CA LYS A 815 15.29 28.44 9.89
C LYS A 815 16.40 27.41 9.65
N ILE A 816 16.18 26.10 9.73
CA ILE A 816 17.08 25.11 9.10
C ILE A 816 16.28 23.94 8.50
N ARG A 817 15.97 24.02 7.20
CA ARG A 817 15.42 22.90 6.42
C ARG A 817 16.47 22.31 5.48
N ARG A 818 16.81 21.02 5.64
CA ARG A 818 17.09 20.05 4.54
C ARG A 818 17.20 18.58 5.03
N ASN A 819 16.21 17.78 4.62
CA ASN A 819 16.21 16.36 4.20
C ASN A 819 16.96 15.28 4.99
N SER A 820 16.25 14.68 5.96
CA SER A 820 16.04 13.22 6.02
C SER A 820 14.78 12.88 6.82
N ALA A 821 13.62 12.95 6.16
CA ALA A 821 12.34 12.67 6.82
C ALA A 821 12.35 11.27 7.48
N PRO A 822 12.01 11.15 8.77
CA PRO A 822 11.99 9.87 9.45
C PRO A 822 10.90 8.97 8.87
N SER A 823 11.25 7.71 8.71
CA SER A 823 10.36 6.66 8.26
C SER A 823 9.23 6.44 9.28
N LYS A 824 8.10 5.91 8.80
CA LYS A 824 6.97 5.55 9.66
C LYS A 824 7.37 4.63 10.82
N LYS A 825 8.34 3.72 10.59
CA LYS A 825 8.87 2.81 11.62
C LYS A 825 9.72 3.54 12.67
N GLU A 826 10.50 4.54 12.28
CA GLU A 826 11.27 5.35 13.24
C GLU A 826 10.35 6.18 14.14
N ILE A 827 9.30 6.78 13.56
CA ILE A 827 8.26 7.48 14.32
C ILE A 827 7.57 6.51 15.29
N GLU A 828 7.29 5.28 14.86
CA GLU A 828 6.69 4.24 15.71
C GLU A 828 7.62 3.81 16.85
N LYS A 829 8.92 3.55 16.57
CA LYS A 829 9.93 3.25 17.60
C LYS A 829 10.02 4.36 18.65
N TYR A 830 10.05 5.62 18.22
CA TYR A 830 10.11 6.77 19.12
C TYR A 830 8.87 6.87 20.02
N LYS A 831 7.68 6.68 19.45
CA LYS A 831 6.43 6.62 20.24
C LYS A 831 6.42 5.53 21.29
N LEU A 832 6.89 4.33 20.92
CA LEU A 832 6.95 3.20 21.84
C LEU A 832 7.94 3.49 22.98
N TRP A 833 9.11 4.01 22.65
CA TRP A 833 10.14 4.41 23.62
C TRP A 833 9.63 5.45 24.63
N LEU A 834 8.94 6.51 24.17
CA LEU A 834 8.30 7.48 25.04
C LEU A 834 7.21 6.84 25.92
N GLY A 835 6.32 6.06 25.30
CA GLY A 835 5.15 5.48 25.95
C GLY A 835 5.48 4.42 27.02
N GLN A 836 6.70 3.91 27.05
CA GLN A 836 7.18 2.96 28.06
C GLN A 836 8.18 3.59 29.06
N GLY A 837 8.31 4.92 29.09
CA GLY A 837 9.19 5.61 30.04
C GLY A 837 10.68 5.40 29.78
N TYR A 838 11.07 5.30 28.50
CA TYR A 838 12.46 5.18 28.04
C TYR A 838 13.19 3.88 28.44
N ILE A 839 12.51 2.93 29.06
CA ILE A 839 13.11 1.70 29.62
C ILE A 839 12.56 0.46 28.93
N SER A 840 13.36 -0.61 28.84
CA SER A 840 12.92 -1.88 28.26
C SER A 840 11.93 -2.59 29.21
N PRO A 841 10.74 -3.01 28.75
CA PRO A 841 9.72 -3.59 29.62
C PRO A 841 10.09 -4.95 30.22
N TYR A 842 11.03 -5.67 29.59
CA TYR A 842 11.47 -7.00 30.05
C TYR A 842 12.67 -6.94 31.01
N THR A 843 13.50 -5.90 30.93
CA THR A 843 14.79 -5.83 31.64
C THR A 843 14.90 -4.62 32.57
N GLY A 844 14.02 -3.63 32.44
CA GLY A 844 14.08 -2.37 33.19
C GLY A 844 15.21 -1.44 32.79
N ARG A 845 16.05 -1.84 31.82
CA ARG A 845 17.22 -1.04 31.45
C ARG A 845 16.83 0.17 30.62
N PRO A 846 17.47 1.34 30.85
CA PRO A 846 17.25 2.52 30.05
C PRO A 846 17.71 2.29 28.60
N ILE A 847 16.80 2.50 27.66
CA ILE A 847 17.06 2.49 26.23
C ILE A 847 17.54 3.89 25.86
N GLN A 848 18.80 4.00 25.44
CA GLN A 848 19.34 5.28 25.01
C GLN A 848 18.76 5.66 23.66
N LEU A 849 18.31 6.91 23.51
CA LEU A 849 17.78 7.44 22.25
C LEU A 849 18.74 7.24 21.06
N THR A 850 20.04 7.31 21.31
CA THR A 850 21.09 7.09 20.30
C THR A 850 21.14 5.65 19.79
N GLU A 851 20.74 4.68 20.62
CA GLU A 851 20.74 3.26 20.27
C GLU A 851 19.35 2.78 19.78
N LEU A 852 18.27 3.53 20.04
CA LEU A 852 16.87 3.17 19.71
C LEU A 852 16.66 2.82 18.23
N PHE A 853 17.29 3.58 17.33
CA PHE A 853 17.15 3.39 15.88
C PHE A 853 18.10 2.34 15.29
N THR A 854 19.00 1.79 16.11
CA THR A 854 19.92 0.72 15.68
C THR A 854 19.24 -0.65 15.64
N THR A 855 19.96 -1.66 15.18
CA THR A 855 19.49 -3.06 15.18
C THR A 855 19.43 -3.68 16.57
N LYS A 856 20.02 -3.03 17.59
CA LYS A 856 20.02 -3.51 18.99
C LYS A 856 18.63 -3.54 19.61
N TYR A 857 17.73 -2.67 19.15
CA TYR A 857 16.37 -2.58 19.65
C TYR A 857 15.38 -2.81 18.53
N GLN A 858 14.37 -3.64 18.80
CA GLN A 858 13.35 -4.03 17.85
C GLN A 858 11.97 -3.72 18.42
N ILE A 859 11.04 -3.41 17.51
CA ILE A 859 9.62 -3.37 17.88
C ILE A 859 9.19 -4.81 18.08
N GLU A 860 8.71 -5.10 19.27
CA GLU A 860 8.29 -6.42 19.71
C GLU A 860 6.76 -6.44 19.91
N HIS A 861 6.13 -7.55 19.52
CA HIS A 861 4.70 -7.77 19.70
C HIS A 861 4.44 -8.49 21.02
N ILE A 862 3.95 -7.73 22.02
CA ILE A 862 3.69 -8.18 23.40
C ILE A 862 3.05 -9.56 23.41
N ILE A 863 1.98 -9.71 22.63
CA ILE A 863 1.44 -11.01 22.28
C ILE A 863 1.80 -11.27 20.81
N PRO A 864 2.52 -12.38 20.50
CA PRO A 864 3.09 -12.62 19.19
C PRO A 864 2.08 -12.48 18.08
N GLN A 865 2.46 -11.84 16.99
CA GLN A 865 1.57 -11.68 15.84
C GLN A 865 1.07 -13.02 15.30
N SER A 866 1.83 -14.11 15.42
CA SER A 866 1.42 -15.49 15.08
C SER A 866 0.29 -16.05 15.93
N ARG A 867 0.02 -15.47 17.11
CA ARG A 867 -0.96 -15.94 18.10
C ARG A 867 -2.09 -14.94 18.35
N PHE A 868 -1.76 -13.65 18.45
CA PHE A 868 -2.70 -12.54 18.66
C PHE A 868 -2.47 -11.49 17.59
N PHE A 869 -3.36 -11.52 16.62
CA PHE A 869 -3.19 -10.87 15.34
C PHE A 869 -3.50 -9.36 15.36
N ASN A 870 -2.97 -8.67 16.36
CA ASN A 870 -3.16 -7.26 16.62
C ASN A 870 -1.85 -6.50 16.33
N ASP A 871 -1.81 -5.73 15.24
CA ASP A 871 -0.65 -4.89 14.87
C ASP A 871 -0.79 -3.43 15.36
N SER A 872 -1.76 -3.16 16.24
CA SER A 872 -1.92 -1.83 16.82
C SER A 872 -0.75 -1.46 17.73
N LEU A 873 -0.54 -0.16 17.92
CA LEU A 873 0.49 0.36 18.83
C LEU A 873 0.33 -0.16 20.28
N SER A 874 -0.88 -0.58 20.66
CA SER A 874 -1.16 -1.12 21.99
C SER A 874 -0.60 -2.53 22.21
N ASN A 875 -0.40 -3.33 21.16
CA ASN A 875 0.25 -4.66 21.24
C ASN A 875 1.76 -4.60 20.89
N LYS A 876 2.35 -3.41 20.88
CA LYS A 876 3.76 -3.21 20.53
C LYS A 876 4.52 -2.55 21.67
N ILE A 877 5.76 -2.97 21.87
CA ILE A 877 6.76 -2.31 22.72
C ILE A 877 8.10 -2.28 22.00
N ILE A 878 9.08 -1.57 22.56
CA ILE A 878 10.46 -1.68 22.10
C ILE A 878 11.31 -2.39 23.17
N CYS A 879 12.05 -3.42 22.76
CA CYS A 879 13.00 -4.13 23.61
C CYS A 879 14.26 -4.52 22.83
N GLU A 880 15.23 -5.11 23.54
CA GLU A 880 16.46 -5.64 22.98
C GLU A 880 16.17 -6.74 21.95
N ALA A 881 16.90 -6.74 20.82
CA ALA A 881 16.68 -7.66 19.71
C ALA A 881 16.82 -9.13 20.13
N GLU A 882 17.80 -9.43 20.97
CA GLU A 882 18.07 -10.76 21.51
C GLU A 882 16.94 -11.23 22.46
N VAL A 883 16.33 -10.31 23.22
CA VAL A 883 15.19 -10.63 24.09
C VAL A 883 13.94 -10.94 23.25
N ASN A 884 13.71 -10.16 22.20
CA ASN A 884 12.64 -10.42 21.23
C ASN A 884 12.81 -11.80 20.55
N GLU A 885 14.04 -12.13 20.13
CA GLU A 885 14.36 -13.43 19.53
C GLU A 885 14.14 -14.59 20.51
N LEU A 886 14.57 -14.44 21.76
CA LEU A 886 14.37 -15.44 22.82
C LEU A 886 12.91 -15.65 23.20
N LYS A 887 12.08 -14.59 23.17
CA LYS A 887 10.64 -14.69 23.43
C LYS A 887 9.92 -15.53 22.37
N GLY A 888 10.30 -15.36 21.10
CA GLY A 888 9.71 -16.10 19.99
C GLY A 888 8.19 -16.00 19.95
N ASN A 889 7.49 -17.14 19.99
CA ASN A 889 6.02 -17.22 19.88
C ASN A 889 5.29 -17.29 21.23
N LYS A 890 5.87 -16.77 22.31
CA LYS A 890 5.25 -16.71 23.66
C LYS A 890 4.68 -15.33 23.95
N THR A 891 3.65 -15.22 24.81
CA THR A 891 3.20 -13.92 25.32
C THR A 891 4.26 -13.29 26.22
N ALA A 892 4.21 -11.97 26.41
CA ALA A 892 5.14 -11.27 27.27
C ALA A 892 5.14 -11.84 28.71
N TYR A 893 3.96 -12.18 29.22
CA TYR A 893 3.79 -12.76 30.55
C TYR A 893 4.30 -14.21 30.63
N GLU A 894 3.93 -15.06 29.66
CA GLU A 894 4.45 -16.45 29.55
C GLU A 894 5.98 -16.46 29.50
N PHE A 895 6.57 -15.58 28.69
CA PHE A 895 8.01 -15.50 28.53
C PHE A 895 8.75 -15.18 29.83
N ILE A 896 8.27 -14.18 30.58
CA ILE A 896 8.87 -13.79 31.87
C ILE A 896 8.62 -14.87 32.95
N LYS A 897 7.43 -15.49 32.97
CA LYS A 897 7.09 -16.56 33.91
C LYS A 897 7.99 -17.79 33.76
N GLU A 898 8.35 -18.15 32.53
CA GLU A 898 9.24 -19.28 32.26
C GLU A 898 10.73 -18.94 32.38
N ASN A 899 11.11 -17.65 32.32
CA ASN A 899 12.51 -17.21 32.34
C ASN A 899 12.80 -16.14 33.43
N PRO A 900 12.31 -16.31 34.67
CA PRO A 900 12.46 -15.28 35.70
C PRO A 900 13.94 -15.09 36.05
N GLY A 901 14.43 -13.85 35.98
CA GLY A 901 15.83 -13.58 36.33
C GLY A 901 16.85 -14.19 35.36
N ARG A 902 16.43 -14.71 34.19
CA ARG A 902 17.35 -15.33 33.24
C ARG A 902 18.36 -14.31 32.72
N LYS A 903 19.63 -14.74 32.68
CA LYS A 903 20.73 -14.00 32.08
C LYS A 903 20.75 -14.22 30.56
N VAL A 904 20.61 -13.15 29.79
CA VAL A 904 20.63 -13.13 28.33
C VAL A 904 21.93 -12.50 27.86
N GLU A 905 22.67 -13.19 27.01
CA GLU A 905 23.87 -12.63 26.37
C GLU A 905 23.49 -11.80 25.16
N LEU A 906 23.93 -10.53 25.16
CA LEU A 906 23.81 -9.65 24.00
C LEU A 906 24.98 -9.88 23.05
N ASN A 907 24.78 -9.56 21.77
CA ASN A 907 25.90 -9.34 20.86
C ASN A 907 26.89 -8.38 21.54
N HIS A 908 28.19 -8.72 21.55
CA HIS A 908 29.30 -8.06 22.29
C HIS A 908 29.58 -8.53 23.74
N GLY A 909 29.06 -9.68 24.19
CA GLY A 909 29.50 -10.32 25.44
C GLY A 909 29.03 -9.65 26.73
N LYS A 910 27.99 -8.80 26.64
CA LYS A 910 27.32 -8.21 27.81
C LYS A 910 26.12 -9.05 28.20
N THR A 911 26.04 -9.42 29.47
CA THR A 911 24.89 -10.14 30.01
C THR A 911 23.87 -9.17 30.61
N ILE A 912 22.60 -9.35 30.25
CA ILE A 912 21.46 -8.64 30.85
C ILE A 912 20.59 -9.63 31.61
N GLN A 913 19.95 -9.19 32.68
CA GLN A 913 19.06 -10.03 33.46
C GLN A 913 17.62 -9.63 33.15
N LEU A 914 16.77 -10.60 32.81
CA LEU A 914 15.33 -10.41 32.72
C LEU A 914 14.75 -10.13 34.10
N PHE A 915 13.66 -9.37 34.19
CA PHE A 915 12.95 -9.18 35.44
C PHE A 915 12.48 -10.50 36.04
N SER A 916 12.43 -10.56 37.38
CA SER A 916 11.58 -11.53 38.06
C SER A 916 10.10 -11.22 37.79
N LEU A 917 9.23 -12.20 37.98
CA LEU A 917 7.79 -12.03 37.75
C LEU A 917 7.22 -10.85 38.57
N TYR A 918 7.65 -10.70 39.82
CA TYR A 918 7.23 -9.60 40.70
C TYR A 918 7.70 -8.23 40.20
N GLU A 919 8.97 -8.11 39.77
CA GLU A 919 9.52 -6.86 39.24
C GLU A 919 8.83 -6.46 37.93
N TYR A 920 8.58 -7.42 37.04
CA TYR A 920 7.88 -7.20 35.79
C TYR A 920 6.44 -6.69 36.02
N GLU A 921 5.68 -7.33 36.91
CA GLU A 921 4.31 -6.89 37.20
C GLU A 921 4.25 -5.48 37.77
N ASN A 922 5.16 -5.15 38.70
CA ASN A 922 5.22 -3.81 39.29
C ASN A 922 5.64 -2.75 38.27
N HIS A 923 6.62 -3.08 37.42
CA HIS A 923 7.04 -2.22 36.33
C HIS A 923 5.88 -1.93 35.38
N VAL A 924 5.17 -2.96 34.94
CA VAL A 924 4.04 -2.81 34.01
C VAL A 924 2.90 -1.99 34.64
N LYS A 925 2.57 -2.24 35.92
CA LYS A 925 1.51 -1.51 36.65
C LYS A 925 1.85 -0.02 36.85
N SER A 926 3.13 0.32 36.99
CA SER A 926 3.61 1.70 37.20
C SER A 926 3.67 2.49 35.88
N PHE A 927 4.41 1.99 34.89
CA PHE A 927 4.72 2.75 33.67
C PHE A 927 3.59 2.77 32.63
N PHE A 928 2.73 1.74 32.60
CA PHE A 928 1.60 1.67 31.66
C PHE A 928 0.25 2.00 32.31
N LYS A 929 0.24 2.74 33.43
CA LYS A 929 -0.99 3.11 34.17
C LYS A 929 -2.03 3.83 33.29
N ASN A 930 -1.58 4.67 32.36
CA ASN A 930 -2.42 5.48 31.49
C ASN A 930 -2.80 4.79 30.16
N ASP A 931 -2.16 3.65 29.82
CA ASP A 931 -2.48 2.84 28.63
C ASP A 931 -3.05 1.48 29.06
N SER A 932 -4.34 1.49 29.42
CA SER A 932 -5.03 0.34 30.01
C SER A 932 -4.97 -0.91 29.14
N LYS A 933 -5.05 -0.76 27.80
CA LYS A 933 -4.99 -1.89 26.86
C LYS A 933 -3.59 -2.49 26.78
N LYS A 934 -2.55 -1.66 26.70
CA LYS A 934 -1.17 -2.16 26.65
C LYS A 934 -0.79 -2.87 27.95
N LYS A 935 -1.19 -2.30 29.09
CA LYS A 935 -1.05 -2.91 30.41
C LYS A 935 -1.74 -4.29 30.48
N GLU A 936 -2.96 -4.39 29.96
CA GLU A 936 -3.71 -5.66 29.90
C GLU A 936 -2.95 -6.72 29.08
N PHE A 937 -2.45 -6.38 27.89
CA PHE A 937 -1.70 -7.32 27.05
C PHE A 937 -0.38 -7.77 27.69
N LEU A 938 0.35 -6.87 28.35
CA LEU A 938 1.62 -7.18 29.02
C LEU A 938 1.44 -8.14 30.20
N LEU A 939 0.27 -8.12 30.86
CA LEU A 939 -0.06 -8.95 32.02
C LEU A 939 -0.92 -10.17 31.67
N SER A 940 -1.24 -10.39 30.38
CA SER A 940 -2.07 -11.51 29.97
C SER A 940 -1.22 -12.74 29.66
N GLU A 941 -1.49 -13.83 30.38
CA GLU A 941 -0.98 -15.16 30.04
C GLU A 941 -1.67 -15.68 28.78
N ASP A 942 -2.99 -15.52 28.68
CA ASP A 942 -3.80 -15.94 27.53
C ASP A 942 -3.90 -14.90 26.43
N ILE A 943 -4.20 -15.37 25.21
CA ILE A 943 -4.50 -14.52 24.06
C ILE A 943 -5.91 -13.93 24.23
N PRO A 944 -6.08 -12.59 24.19
CA PRO A 944 -7.41 -11.98 24.26
C PRO A 944 -8.31 -12.37 23.09
N ASP A 945 -9.58 -12.62 23.38
CA ASP A 945 -10.59 -13.09 22.41
C ASP A 945 -11.15 -11.98 21.50
N SER A 946 -10.54 -10.78 21.55
CA SER A 946 -11.07 -9.59 20.88
C SER A 946 -10.97 -9.69 19.36
N PHE A 947 -12.07 -9.35 18.68
CA PHE A 947 -12.19 -9.28 17.22
C PHE A 947 -10.95 -8.68 16.54
N ILE A 948 -10.43 -9.39 15.55
CA ILE A 948 -9.38 -8.88 14.67
C ILE A 948 -9.94 -7.69 13.87
N GLU A 949 -9.29 -6.51 13.95
CA GLU A 949 -9.71 -5.28 13.26
C GLU A 949 -9.93 -5.46 11.75
N ARG A 950 -9.21 -6.40 11.13
CA ARG A 950 -9.40 -6.79 9.73
C ARG A 950 -10.73 -7.50 9.45
N GLN A 951 -11.17 -8.42 10.31
CA GLN A 951 -12.47 -9.07 10.16
C GLN A 951 -13.59 -8.03 10.17
N LEU A 952 -13.47 -6.99 11.00
CA LEU A 952 -14.41 -5.87 11.02
C LEU A 952 -14.36 -5.04 9.73
N ASN A 953 -13.17 -4.76 9.19
CA ASN A 953 -13.04 -4.03 7.93
C ASN A 953 -13.59 -4.80 6.72
N ASP A 954 -13.36 -6.12 6.67
CA ASP A 954 -13.88 -6.96 5.60
C ASP A 954 -15.40 -7.16 5.73
N SER A 955 -15.93 -7.34 6.95
CA SER A 955 -17.39 -7.34 7.18
C SER A 955 -18.03 -6.01 6.77
N ARG A 956 -17.39 -4.87 7.09
CA ARG A 956 -17.84 -3.54 6.60
C ARG A 956 -17.88 -3.46 5.08
N TYR A 957 -16.88 -4.03 4.39
CA TYR A 957 -16.82 -4.03 2.94
C TYR A 957 -17.92 -4.93 2.35
N ILE A 958 -18.09 -6.14 2.89
CA ILE A 958 -19.16 -7.08 2.52
C ILE A 958 -20.52 -6.40 2.64
N SER A 959 -20.88 -5.90 3.83
CA SER A 959 -22.21 -5.31 4.03
C SER A 959 -22.43 -4.06 3.17
N LYS A 960 -21.40 -3.24 2.92
CA LYS A 960 -21.52 -2.08 2.01
C LYS A 960 -21.80 -2.50 0.57
N TYR A 961 -21.13 -3.56 0.09
CA TYR A 961 -21.29 -4.02 -1.30
C TYR A 961 -22.60 -4.80 -1.48
N VAL A 962 -22.93 -5.71 -0.56
CA VAL A 962 -24.19 -6.47 -0.54
C VAL A 962 -25.39 -5.52 -0.45
N ARG A 963 -25.31 -4.46 0.37
CA ARG A 963 -26.36 -3.41 0.44
C ARG A 963 -26.71 -2.84 -0.93
N THR A 964 -25.71 -2.55 -1.76
CA THR A 964 -25.94 -2.00 -3.11
C THR A 964 -26.57 -3.03 -4.03
N LEU A 965 -26.17 -4.31 -3.93
CA LEU A 965 -26.73 -5.37 -4.78
C LEU A 965 -28.17 -5.73 -4.38
N LEU A 966 -28.45 -5.89 -3.08
CA LEU A 966 -29.81 -6.19 -2.59
C LEU A 966 -30.78 -5.02 -2.77
N SER A 967 -30.25 -3.80 -2.98
CA SER A 967 -31.08 -2.67 -3.40
C SER A 967 -31.72 -2.88 -4.78
N ASN A 968 -31.28 -3.83 -5.59
CA ASN A 968 -31.92 -4.15 -6.85
C ASN A 968 -33.22 -4.96 -6.64
N ILE A 969 -33.40 -5.63 -5.49
CA ILE A 969 -34.54 -6.51 -5.22
C ILE A 969 -35.75 -5.74 -4.69
N VAL A 970 -35.54 -4.85 -3.71
CA VAL A 970 -36.62 -4.18 -2.96
C VAL A 970 -36.90 -2.74 -3.40
N ARG A 971 -36.37 -2.33 -4.54
CA ARG A 971 -36.46 -0.95 -5.01
C ARG A 971 -37.80 -0.66 -5.68
N ASN A 972 -38.33 0.53 -5.41
CA ASN A 972 -39.48 1.08 -6.13
C ASN A 972 -39.07 1.66 -7.50
N LYS A 973 -39.98 1.59 -8.49
CA LYS A 973 -39.71 2.02 -9.88
C LYS A 973 -39.21 3.47 -10.02
N ASP A 974 -39.63 4.37 -9.12
CA ASP A 974 -39.29 5.80 -9.16
C ASP A 974 -38.08 6.17 -8.28
N GLU A 975 -37.40 5.19 -7.66
CA GLU A 975 -36.24 5.47 -6.79
C GLU A 975 -34.95 5.67 -7.59
N GLU A 976 -34.36 6.87 -7.48
CA GLU A 976 -33.14 7.24 -8.21
C GLU A 976 -31.83 7.04 -7.43
N GLU A 977 -31.92 6.87 -6.11
CA GLU A 977 -30.75 6.76 -5.23
C GLU A 977 -30.02 5.43 -5.41
N PRO A 978 -28.68 5.33 -5.28
CA PRO A 978 -27.96 4.07 -5.46
C PRO A 978 -28.31 2.99 -4.42
N VAL A 979 -28.97 3.37 -3.32
CA VAL A 979 -29.51 2.43 -2.33
C VAL A 979 -31.01 2.67 -2.22
N SER A 980 -31.78 1.58 -2.25
CA SER A 980 -33.22 1.65 -2.07
C SER A 980 -33.63 2.15 -0.68
N LYS A 981 -34.77 2.84 -0.61
CA LYS A 981 -35.41 3.22 0.65
C LYS A 981 -35.96 2.02 1.42
N ASN A 982 -36.07 0.83 0.82
CA ASN A 982 -36.54 -0.39 1.49
C ASN A 982 -35.38 -1.25 2.04
N ILE A 983 -34.15 -0.75 1.96
CA ILE A 983 -32.99 -1.34 2.65
C ILE A 983 -32.79 -0.65 4.00
N VAL A 984 -33.00 -1.37 5.09
CA VAL A 984 -32.70 -0.89 6.45
C VAL A 984 -31.33 -1.38 6.87
N THR A 985 -30.52 -0.47 7.38
CA THR A 985 -29.19 -0.82 7.89
C THR A 985 -29.10 -0.50 9.37
N LEU A 986 -28.63 -1.45 10.15
CA LEU A 986 -28.43 -1.28 11.60
C LEU A 986 -26.97 -1.55 11.98
N ALA A 987 -26.56 -0.98 13.12
CA ALA A 987 -25.26 -1.25 13.72
C ALA A 987 -25.38 -2.42 14.69
N GLY A 988 -24.35 -3.26 14.84
CA GLY A 988 -24.38 -4.38 15.79
C GLY A 988 -24.66 -3.98 17.24
N SER A 989 -24.27 -2.77 17.65
CA SER A 989 -24.62 -2.25 18.98
C SER A 989 -26.13 -2.02 19.16
N ILE A 990 -26.90 -1.82 18.09
CA ILE A 990 -28.36 -1.78 18.14
C ILE A 990 -28.91 -3.20 18.32
N THR A 991 -28.39 -4.18 17.56
CA THR A 991 -28.74 -5.61 17.70
C THR A 991 -28.56 -6.07 19.14
N ASP A 992 -27.44 -5.72 19.79
CA ASP A 992 -27.13 -6.10 21.17
C ASP A 992 -28.09 -5.47 22.19
N VAL A 993 -28.41 -4.18 22.05
CA VAL A 993 -29.40 -3.48 22.89
C VAL A 993 -30.77 -4.14 22.78
N MET A 994 -31.21 -4.48 21.57
CA MET A 994 -32.52 -5.11 21.36
C MET A 994 -32.58 -6.54 21.89
N LYS A 995 -31.52 -7.34 21.73
CA LYS A 995 -31.45 -8.68 22.35
C LYS A 995 -31.62 -8.64 23.87
N GLN A 996 -31.03 -7.64 24.52
CA GLN A 996 -31.16 -7.45 25.95
C GLN A 996 -32.60 -7.06 26.33
N HIS A 997 -33.16 -6.03 25.70
CA HIS A 997 -34.50 -5.53 26.06
C HIS A 997 -35.64 -6.48 25.69
N TRP A 998 -35.50 -7.29 24.64
CA TRP A 998 -36.49 -8.30 24.27
C TRP A 998 -36.34 -9.62 25.05
N GLY A 999 -35.31 -9.75 25.90
CA GLY A 999 -35.07 -10.96 26.70
C GLY A 999 -34.61 -12.16 25.88
N LEU A 1000 -33.93 -11.94 24.75
CA LEU A 1000 -33.46 -13.00 23.86
C LEU A 1000 -32.19 -13.68 24.37
N ASN A 1001 -31.44 -13.03 25.27
CA ASN A 1001 -30.31 -13.66 25.95
C ASN A 1001 -30.76 -14.87 26.78
N ASP A 1002 -31.95 -14.81 27.38
CA ASP A 1002 -32.50 -15.93 28.15
C ASP A 1002 -32.92 -17.08 27.25
N VAL A 1003 -33.48 -16.77 26.07
CA VAL A 1003 -33.80 -17.77 25.04
C VAL A 1003 -32.53 -18.48 24.57
N TRP A 1004 -31.47 -17.71 24.29
CA TRP A 1004 -30.16 -18.27 23.91
C TRP A 1004 -29.56 -19.14 25.02
N ASN A 1005 -29.59 -18.66 26.27
CA ASN A 1005 -29.07 -19.40 27.42
C ASN A 1005 -29.77 -20.75 27.57
N LYS A 1006 -31.11 -20.78 27.49
CA LYS A 1006 -31.89 -22.03 27.54
C LYS A 1006 -31.49 -23.01 26.44
N LEU A 1007 -31.25 -22.51 25.22
CA LEU A 1007 -30.86 -23.34 24.07
C LEU A 1007 -29.49 -24.03 24.27
N ILE A 1008 -28.56 -23.37 24.96
CA ILE A 1008 -27.21 -23.90 25.19
C ILE A 1008 -27.06 -24.64 26.52
N THR A 1009 -27.97 -24.44 27.49
CA THR A 1009 -27.96 -25.08 28.81
C THR A 1009 -27.69 -26.59 28.79
N PRO A 1010 -28.34 -27.41 27.92
CA PRO A 1010 -28.12 -28.87 27.92
C PRO A 1010 -26.67 -29.28 27.72
N ARG A 1011 -25.84 -28.43 27.06
CA ARG A 1011 -24.41 -28.70 26.88
C ARG A 1011 -23.64 -28.61 28.20
N PHE A 1012 -24.01 -27.67 29.06
CA PHE A 1012 -23.36 -27.46 30.35
C PHE A 1012 -23.83 -28.49 31.39
N GLU A 1013 -25.11 -28.87 31.35
CA GLU A 1013 -25.61 -29.99 32.15
C GLU A 1013 -24.87 -31.28 31.83
N ARG A 1014 -24.70 -31.59 30.53
CA ARG A 1014 -23.90 -32.74 30.09
C ARG A 1014 -22.43 -32.65 30.53
N LEU A 1015 -21.83 -31.45 30.57
CA LEU A 1015 -20.46 -31.28 31.06
C LEU A 1015 -20.35 -31.53 32.57
N ASN A 1016 -21.33 -31.07 33.35
CA ASN A 1016 -21.43 -31.37 34.78
C ASN A 1016 -21.56 -32.88 35.02
N GLU A 1017 -22.39 -33.58 34.23
CA GLU A 1017 -22.52 -35.05 34.28
C GLU A 1017 -21.20 -35.76 33.95
N LEU A 1018 -20.52 -35.36 32.86
CA LEU A 1018 -19.25 -35.99 32.44
C LEU A 1018 -18.11 -35.77 33.43
N THR A 1019 -18.13 -34.65 34.16
CA THR A 1019 -17.08 -34.28 35.12
C THR A 1019 -17.43 -34.62 36.56
N ASN A 1020 -18.63 -35.14 36.81
CA ASN A 1020 -19.20 -35.31 38.15
C ASN A 1020 -19.01 -34.05 39.02
N SER A 1021 -19.27 -32.88 38.46
CA SER A 1021 -19.06 -31.59 39.11
C SER A 1021 -20.20 -30.62 38.83
N ASN A 1022 -20.30 -29.54 39.61
CA ASN A 1022 -21.22 -28.42 39.35
C ASN A 1022 -20.48 -27.17 38.85
N GLN A 1023 -19.26 -27.34 38.32
CA GLN A 1023 -18.40 -26.21 37.95
C GLN A 1023 -18.88 -25.49 36.69
N PHE A 1024 -19.63 -26.16 35.82
CA PHE A 1024 -20.12 -25.63 34.54
C PHE A 1024 -21.54 -25.04 34.63
N GLY A 1025 -22.10 -24.95 35.84
CA GLY A 1025 -23.37 -24.29 36.14
C GLY A 1025 -24.19 -25.00 37.20
N PHE A 1026 -25.22 -24.33 37.71
CA PHE A 1026 -26.13 -24.88 38.71
C PHE A 1026 -27.54 -24.33 38.56
N TRP A 1027 -28.53 -25.09 39.04
CA TRP A 1027 -29.92 -24.63 39.10
C TRP A 1027 -30.12 -23.72 40.31
N ASP A 1028 -30.63 -22.51 40.07
CA ASP A 1028 -30.92 -21.49 41.09
C ASP A 1028 -32.38 -21.03 41.00
N ASN A 1029 -32.95 -20.58 42.11
CA ASN A 1029 -34.32 -20.06 42.17
C ASN A 1029 -34.29 -18.55 42.34
N LYS A 1030 -34.53 -17.80 41.25
CA LYS A 1030 -34.66 -16.34 41.27
C LYS A 1030 -36.11 -15.95 41.02
N ASP A 1031 -36.67 -15.14 41.91
CA ASP A 1031 -38.05 -14.63 41.83
C ASP A 1031 -39.11 -15.73 41.57
N GLY A 1032 -38.96 -16.89 42.25
CA GLY A 1032 -39.87 -18.02 42.12
C GLY A 1032 -39.75 -18.85 40.82
N LYS A 1033 -38.75 -18.58 39.97
CA LYS A 1033 -38.47 -19.34 38.75
C LYS A 1033 -37.13 -20.09 38.85
N ARG A 1034 -37.15 -21.38 38.52
CA ARG A 1034 -35.96 -22.24 38.44
C ARG A 1034 -35.18 -21.93 37.17
N VAL A 1035 -33.97 -21.39 37.30
CA VAL A 1035 -33.11 -20.95 36.18
C VAL A 1035 -31.72 -21.57 36.33
N PHE A 1036 -31.20 -22.13 35.23
CA PHE A 1036 -29.84 -22.65 35.21
C PHE A 1036 -28.83 -21.50 35.04
N GLN A 1037 -27.98 -21.30 36.05
CA GLN A 1037 -26.90 -20.32 36.02
C GLN A 1037 -25.65 -20.99 35.44
N ILE A 1038 -25.31 -20.66 34.20
CA ILE A 1038 -24.09 -21.15 33.54
C ILE A 1038 -22.88 -20.43 34.17
N THR A 1039 -22.07 -21.19 34.90
CA THR A 1039 -20.76 -20.79 35.42
C THR A 1039 -19.65 -21.54 34.69
N LEU A 1040 -18.41 -21.07 34.79
CA LEU A 1040 -17.24 -21.75 34.25
C LEU A 1040 -16.16 -21.80 35.33
N PRO A 1041 -15.30 -22.83 35.33
CA PRO A 1041 -14.06 -22.81 36.10
C PRO A 1041 -13.26 -21.54 35.78
N LYS A 1042 -12.61 -20.94 36.78
CA LYS A 1042 -11.88 -19.66 36.63
C LYS A 1042 -10.77 -19.75 35.56
N GLU A 1043 -10.25 -20.94 35.33
CA GLU A 1043 -9.21 -21.25 34.36
C GLU A 1043 -9.71 -21.17 32.91
N ILE A 1044 -11.01 -21.35 32.67
CA ILE A 1044 -11.63 -21.38 31.32
C ILE A 1044 -12.59 -20.18 31.12
N GLU A 1045 -13.01 -19.52 32.20
CA GLU A 1045 -13.89 -18.35 32.17
C GLU A 1045 -13.31 -17.20 31.34
N LYS A 1046 -11.98 -17.01 31.42
CA LYS A 1046 -11.26 -15.95 30.70
C LYS A 1046 -11.13 -16.31 29.22
N GLY A 1047 -11.84 -15.57 28.35
CA GLY A 1047 -11.83 -15.80 26.89
C GLY A 1047 -12.95 -16.72 26.39
N PHE A 1048 -13.88 -17.14 27.24
CA PHE A 1048 -15.03 -17.91 26.80
C PHE A 1048 -16.21 -17.02 26.38
N SER A 1049 -16.72 -17.21 25.16
CA SER A 1049 -17.95 -16.56 24.69
C SER A 1049 -19.11 -17.54 24.60
N LYS A 1050 -20.10 -17.39 25.51
CA LYS A 1050 -21.39 -18.12 25.49
C LYS A 1050 -22.12 -18.04 24.14
N LYS A 1051 -21.89 -16.98 23.37
CA LYS A 1051 -22.48 -16.77 22.05
C LYS A 1051 -21.86 -17.68 20.98
N ARG A 1052 -20.54 -17.93 21.05
CA ARG A 1052 -19.75 -18.51 19.93
C ARG A 1052 -19.68 -20.04 19.93
N ILE A 1053 -20.15 -20.70 20.98
CA ILE A 1053 -20.15 -22.16 21.06
C ILE A 1053 -21.13 -22.84 20.09
N ASP A 1054 -22.06 -22.08 19.50
CA ASP A 1054 -23.09 -22.60 18.60
C ASP A 1054 -23.33 -21.60 17.46
N HIS A 1055 -23.27 -22.06 16.20
CA HIS A 1055 -23.42 -21.21 15.02
C HIS A 1055 -24.81 -20.60 14.87
N ARG A 1056 -25.84 -21.13 15.56
CA ARG A 1056 -27.22 -20.60 15.51
C ARG A 1056 -27.37 -19.17 16.02
N HIS A 1057 -26.35 -18.61 16.69
CA HIS A 1057 -26.37 -17.21 17.11
C HIS A 1057 -26.45 -16.24 15.93
N HIS A 1058 -25.92 -16.61 14.75
CA HIS A 1058 -26.06 -15.81 13.54
C HIS A 1058 -27.51 -15.70 13.07
N ALA A 1059 -28.30 -16.77 13.22
CA ALA A 1059 -29.72 -16.72 12.93
C ALA A 1059 -30.47 -15.90 13.98
N LEU A 1060 -30.10 -16.00 15.26
CA LEU A 1060 -30.65 -15.13 16.31
C LEU A 1060 -30.40 -13.65 16.01
N ASP A 1061 -29.16 -13.30 15.64
CA ASP A 1061 -28.81 -11.93 15.25
C ASP A 1061 -29.60 -11.51 13.99
N ALA A 1062 -29.75 -12.38 12.99
CA ALA A 1062 -30.54 -12.11 11.79
C ALA A 1062 -32.05 -11.91 12.07
N ILE A 1063 -32.64 -12.65 13.02
CA ILE A 1063 -34.03 -12.46 13.46
C ILE A 1063 -34.18 -11.07 14.08
N VAL A 1064 -33.26 -10.68 14.96
CA VAL A 1064 -33.26 -9.35 15.57
C VAL A 1064 -33.11 -8.26 14.51
N VAL A 1065 -32.18 -8.44 13.57
CA VAL A 1065 -31.98 -7.56 12.41
C VAL A 1065 -33.29 -7.38 11.63
N ALA A 1066 -34.00 -8.46 11.33
CA ALA A 1066 -35.29 -8.40 10.62
C ALA A 1066 -36.37 -7.67 11.44
N SER A 1067 -36.41 -7.88 12.76
CA SER A 1067 -37.43 -7.29 13.64
C SER A 1067 -37.21 -5.82 13.99
N VAL A 1068 -36.01 -5.27 13.79
CA VAL A 1068 -35.69 -3.86 14.08
C VAL A 1068 -36.19 -2.94 12.96
N THR A 1069 -37.12 -2.05 13.31
CA THR A 1069 -37.66 -1.04 12.38
C THR A 1069 -36.76 0.19 12.22
N ARG A 1070 -37.00 0.99 11.17
CA ARG A 1070 -36.30 2.28 10.94
C ARG A 1070 -36.46 3.27 12.09
N GLU A 1071 -37.60 3.26 12.76
CA GLU A 1071 -37.88 4.13 13.91
C GLU A 1071 -36.96 3.80 15.09
N HIS A 1072 -36.73 2.51 15.37
CA HIS A 1072 -35.77 2.08 16.38
C HIS A 1072 -34.36 2.60 16.08
N VAL A 1073 -33.91 2.48 14.83
CA VAL A 1073 -32.58 2.96 14.40
C VAL A 1073 -32.47 4.47 14.57
N ASN A 1074 -33.48 5.22 14.15
CA ASN A 1074 -33.50 6.68 14.26
C ASN A 1074 -33.51 7.14 15.72
N TYR A 1075 -34.34 6.52 16.57
CA TYR A 1075 -34.44 6.86 17.99
C TYR A 1075 -33.17 6.54 18.77
N ILE A 1076 -32.59 5.35 18.60
CA ILE A 1076 -31.33 4.98 19.28
C ILE A 1076 -30.17 5.89 18.81
N THR A 1077 -30.19 6.28 17.54
CA THR A 1077 -29.23 7.26 17.01
C THR A 1077 -29.45 8.65 17.61
N SER A 1078 -30.71 9.10 17.78
CA SER A 1078 -31.02 10.41 18.34
C SER A 1078 -30.60 10.51 19.81
N LEU A 1079 -30.86 9.47 20.61
CA LEU A 1079 -30.40 9.34 22.00
C LEU A 1079 -28.88 9.53 22.10
N ASN A 1080 -28.11 8.86 21.23
CA ASN A 1080 -26.65 9.00 21.19
C ASN A 1080 -26.16 10.40 20.79
N THR A 1081 -26.98 11.17 20.06
CA THR A 1081 -26.66 12.55 19.65
C THR A 1081 -27.19 13.62 20.61
N LYS A 1082 -27.79 13.25 21.75
CA LYS A 1082 -28.45 14.16 22.71
C LYS A 1082 -29.58 15.01 22.07
N ARG A 1083 -30.15 14.55 20.95
CA ARG A 1083 -31.36 15.14 20.36
C ARG A 1083 -32.54 14.39 20.97
N GLU A 1084 -33.18 14.98 21.98
CA GLU A 1084 -34.35 14.38 22.59
C GLU A 1084 -35.51 14.42 21.61
N ASN A 1085 -35.82 13.27 21.00
CA ASN A 1085 -36.96 13.14 20.12
C ASN A 1085 -38.06 12.36 20.85
N HIS A 1086 -38.80 13.09 21.70
CA HIS A 1086 -39.81 12.53 22.61
C HIS A 1086 -40.97 11.83 21.88
N ALA A 1087 -41.17 12.12 20.58
CA ALA A 1087 -42.23 11.54 19.76
C ALA A 1087 -42.17 10.00 19.64
N PHE A 1088 -40.97 9.39 19.60
CA PHE A 1088 -40.82 7.94 19.44
C PHE A 1088 -40.86 7.15 20.74
N VAL A 1089 -40.80 7.83 21.90
CA VAL A 1089 -40.56 7.17 23.17
C VAL A 1089 -41.73 6.30 23.59
N ARG A 1090 -42.96 6.86 23.55
CA ARG A 1090 -44.19 6.11 23.86
C ARG A 1090 -44.55 5.06 22.80
N LYS A 1091 -44.05 5.20 21.57
CA LYS A 1091 -44.29 4.25 20.46
C LYS A 1091 -43.40 3.01 20.57
N LEU A 1092 -42.18 3.16 21.08
CA LEU A 1092 -41.17 2.09 21.06
C LEU A 1092 -40.85 1.51 22.44
N ARG A 1093 -41.21 2.21 23.53
CA ARG A 1093 -40.84 1.81 24.90
C ARG A 1093 -42.00 1.95 25.87
N GLU A 1094 -41.94 1.11 26.89
CA GLU A 1094 -42.75 1.27 28.09
C GLU A 1094 -42.41 2.60 28.81
N VAL A 1095 -43.44 3.31 29.24
CA VAL A 1095 -43.29 4.60 29.92
C VAL A 1095 -44.04 4.57 31.24
N GLU A 1096 -43.32 4.79 32.33
CA GLU A 1096 -43.88 4.97 33.67
C GLU A 1096 -43.67 6.41 34.14
N GLU A 1097 -44.72 7.07 34.62
CA GLU A 1097 -44.59 8.39 35.26
C GLU A 1097 -44.50 8.21 36.78
N LYS A 1098 -43.39 8.66 37.37
CA LYS A 1098 -43.19 8.64 38.84
C LYS A 1098 -43.05 10.05 39.39
N ASN A 1099 -43.75 10.30 40.49
CA ASN A 1099 -43.57 11.51 41.29
C ASN A 1099 -42.43 11.28 42.28
N ILE A 1100 -41.35 12.07 42.20
CA ILE A 1100 -40.33 12.09 43.25
C ILE A 1100 -40.34 13.44 43.97
N GLN A 1101 -40.17 13.39 45.28
CA GLN A 1101 -39.98 14.58 46.10
C GLN A 1101 -38.52 14.99 46.04
N LYS A 1102 -38.24 16.24 45.67
CA LYS A 1102 -36.90 16.82 45.69
C LYS A 1102 -36.92 18.07 46.55
N ARG A 1103 -35.93 18.23 47.43
CA ARG A 1103 -35.75 19.45 48.21
C ARG A 1103 -35.11 20.54 47.35
N ASP A 1104 -35.68 21.72 47.40
CA ASP A 1104 -35.18 22.93 46.77
C ASP A 1104 -33.92 23.42 47.53
N PHE A 1105 -33.16 24.36 46.95
CA PHE A 1105 -32.01 24.99 47.64
C PHE A 1105 -32.40 25.69 48.96
N ASN A 1106 -33.70 25.99 49.13
CA ASN A 1106 -34.28 26.58 50.33
C ASN A 1106 -34.91 25.54 51.30
N GLY A 1107 -34.81 24.24 51.01
CA GLY A 1107 -35.30 23.17 51.89
C GLY A 1107 -36.77 22.78 51.73
N GLU A 1108 -37.54 23.44 50.85
CA GLU A 1108 -38.93 23.07 50.56
C GLU A 1108 -39.03 21.81 49.69
N ASN A 1109 -40.04 20.97 49.92
CA ASN A 1109 -40.27 19.75 49.14
C ASN A 1109 -41.10 20.05 47.88
N LYS A 1110 -40.51 20.03 46.69
CA LYS A 1110 -41.24 20.02 45.42
C LYS A 1110 -41.44 18.61 44.88
N ILE A 1111 -42.66 18.32 44.41
CA ILE A 1111 -42.98 17.11 43.65
C ILE A 1111 -42.52 17.32 42.21
N LYS A 1112 -41.51 16.57 41.78
CA LYS A 1112 -41.06 16.53 40.39
C LYS A 1112 -41.60 15.26 39.73
N ARG A 1113 -42.42 15.43 38.69
CA ARG A 1113 -42.78 14.34 37.77
C ARG A 1113 -41.54 13.94 36.97
N ILE A 1114 -41.13 12.68 37.08
CA ILE A 1114 -40.08 12.09 36.26
C ILE A 1114 -40.66 10.92 35.47
N THR A 1115 -40.44 10.96 34.17
CA THR A 1115 -40.76 9.88 33.24
C THR A 1115 -39.62 8.86 33.26
N ARG A 1116 -39.91 7.62 33.68
CA ARG A 1116 -39.00 6.48 33.62
C ARG A 1116 -39.31 5.66 32.36
N TYR A 1117 -38.29 5.40 31.56
CA TYR A 1117 -38.42 4.60 30.35
C TYR A 1117 -38.05 3.13 30.64
N GLY A 1118 -39.02 2.23 30.45
CA GLY A 1118 -38.89 0.78 30.61
C GLY A 1118 -38.31 0.08 29.39
N ASN A 1119 -38.70 -1.18 29.15
CA ASN A 1119 -38.17 -1.98 28.05
C ASN A 1119 -38.72 -1.52 26.70
N TYR A 1120 -38.01 -1.89 25.63
CA TYR A 1120 -38.53 -1.75 24.28
C TYR A 1120 -39.68 -2.75 24.07
N HIS A 1121 -40.74 -2.29 23.39
CA HIS A 1121 -41.83 -3.17 23.02
C HIS A 1121 -41.31 -4.30 22.12
N LYS A 1122 -41.79 -5.52 22.37
CA LYS A 1122 -41.49 -6.67 21.52
C LYS A 1122 -42.18 -6.51 20.16
N PRO A 1123 -41.63 -7.11 19.09
CA PRO A 1123 -42.24 -7.06 17.76
C PRO A 1123 -43.68 -7.60 17.72
N TRP A 1124 -43.94 -8.68 18.46
CA TRP A 1124 -45.26 -9.26 18.71
C TRP A 1124 -45.26 -9.98 20.07
N ASP A 1125 -46.43 -10.38 20.56
CA ASP A 1125 -46.58 -10.87 21.94
C ASP A 1125 -45.85 -12.22 22.19
N GLU A 1126 -45.95 -13.17 21.25
CA GLU A 1126 -45.31 -14.50 21.33
C GLU A 1126 -43.85 -14.54 20.82
N PHE A 1127 -43.23 -13.38 20.62
CA PHE A 1127 -41.92 -13.26 19.95
C PHE A 1127 -40.85 -14.22 20.51
N ASN A 1128 -40.66 -14.27 21.83
CA ASN A 1128 -39.61 -15.08 22.44
C ASN A 1128 -39.84 -16.59 22.24
N GLN A 1129 -41.10 -17.04 22.24
CA GLN A 1129 -41.46 -18.44 22.03
C GLN A 1129 -41.22 -18.84 20.57
N ASN A 1130 -41.62 -17.98 19.63
CA ASN A 1130 -41.38 -18.20 18.21
C ASN A 1130 -39.87 -18.23 17.89
N VAL A 1131 -39.07 -17.34 18.48
CA VAL A 1131 -37.61 -17.35 18.34
C VAL A 1131 -37.00 -18.66 18.86
N ALA A 1132 -37.42 -19.13 20.04
CA ALA A 1132 -36.93 -20.39 20.61
C ALA A 1132 -37.21 -21.58 19.67
N LEU A 1133 -38.47 -21.73 19.24
CA LEU A 1133 -38.89 -22.79 18.33
C LEU A 1133 -38.18 -22.70 16.97
N SER A 1134 -37.94 -21.49 16.47
CA SER A 1134 -37.20 -21.28 15.22
C SER A 1134 -35.77 -21.79 15.35
N LEU A 1135 -35.03 -21.36 16.39
CA LEU A 1135 -33.64 -21.75 16.61
C LEU A 1135 -33.44 -23.26 16.85
N GLU A 1136 -34.38 -23.92 17.52
CA GLU A 1136 -34.34 -25.37 17.73
C GLU A 1136 -34.44 -26.16 16.43
N LYS A 1137 -35.19 -25.66 15.44
CA LYS A 1137 -35.41 -26.31 14.14
C LYS A 1137 -34.29 -26.07 13.12
N ILE A 1138 -33.35 -25.16 13.39
CA ILE A 1138 -32.31 -24.80 12.41
C ILE A 1138 -31.30 -25.93 12.21
N VAL A 1139 -31.15 -26.35 10.95
CA VAL A 1139 -30.02 -27.14 10.48
C VAL A 1139 -28.94 -26.21 9.91
N VAL A 1140 -27.74 -26.24 10.49
CA VAL A 1140 -26.62 -25.42 10.03
C VAL A 1140 -26.06 -25.97 8.73
N SER A 1141 -26.01 -25.15 7.69
CA SER A 1141 -25.51 -25.55 6.37
C SER A 1141 -24.06 -25.12 6.17
N PHE A 1142 -23.23 -26.00 5.61
CA PHE A 1142 -21.83 -25.72 5.31
C PHE A 1142 -21.58 -25.72 3.80
N LYS A 1143 -20.83 -24.73 3.30
CA LYS A 1143 -20.37 -24.72 1.91
C LYS A 1143 -19.31 -25.80 1.70
N GLN A 1144 -19.55 -26.71 0.77
CA GLN A 1144 -18.58 -27.74 0.42
C GLN A 1144 -17.32 -27.12 -0.22
N ASN A 1145 -16.14 -27.57 0.22
CA ASN A 1145 -14.85 -27.11 -0.30
C ASN A 1145 -14.26 -28.12 -1.30
N LEU A 1146 -15.03 -28.48 -2.33
CA LEU A 1146 -14.55 -29.34 -3.40
C LEU A 1146 -13.66 -28.53 -4.34
N ARG A 1147 -12.34 -28.68 -4.21
CA ARG A 1147 -11.41 -28.22 -5.24
C ARG A 1147 -11.59 -29.09 -6.48
N VAL A 1148 -12.38 -28.61 -7.43
CA VAL A 1148 -12.41 -29.22 -8.76
C VAL A 1148 -11.05 -28.96 -9.40
N ILE A 1149 -10.22 -30.00 -9.51
CA ILE A 1149 -8.96 -29.95 -10.26
C ILE A 1149 -9.33 -29.92 -11.74
N ASN A 1150 -9.61 -28.72 -12.25
CA ASN A 1150 -9.75 -28.54 -13.69
C ASN A 1150 -8.37 -28.73 -14.34
N LYS A 1151 -8.30 -29.53 -15.41
CA LYS A 1151 -7.11 -29.60 -16.26
C LYS A 1151 -6.73 -28.17 -16.65
N ALA A 1152 -5.51 -27.75 -16.33
CA ALA A 1152 -5.02 -26.43 -16.70
C ALA A 1152 -4.78 -26.38 -18.22
N THR A 1153 -5.84 -26.16 -19.00
CA THR A 1153 -5.73 -25.93 -20.45
C THR A 1153 -5.19 -24.53 -20.67
N ASN A 1154 -3.92 -24.42 -21.02
CA ASN A 1154 -3.31 -23.15 -21.37
C ASN A 1154 -3.76 -22.82 -22.79
N LYS A 1155 -4.82 -22.02 -22.90
CA LYS A 1155 -5.26 -21.53 -24.21
C LYS A 1155 -4.22 -20.56 -24.78
N TYR A 1156 -3.58 -20.92 -25.88
CA TYR A 1156 -2.67 -20.05 -26.61
C TYR A 1156 -3.10 -19.88 -28.06
N GLN A 1157 -2.81 -18.72 -28.64
CA GLN A 1157 -3.12 -18.43 -30.03
C GLN A 1157 -1.96 -18.89 -30.91
N LYS A 1158 -2.25 -19.73 -31.90
CA LYS A 1158 -1.34 -20.10 -32.98
C LYS A 1158 -1.94 -19.60 -34.29
N TRP A 1159 -1.08 -19.23 -35.24
CA TRP A 1159 -1.52 -19.02 -36.62
C TRP A 1159 -1.55 -20.38 -37.31
N THR A 1160 -2.70 -20.80 -37.78
CA THR A 1160 -2.86 -21.99 -38.63
C THR A 1160 -3.31 -21.55 -40.00
N GLU A 1161 -2.75 -22.16 -41.03
CA GLU A 1161 -3.18 -21.96 -42.40
C GLU A 1161 -4.46 -22.76 -42.61
N LYS A 1162 -5.54 -22.05 -42.95
CA LYS A 1162 -6.80 -22.62 -43.41
C LYS A 1162 -7.14 -21.94 -44.73
N ASP A 1163 -7.36 -22.73 -45.78
CA ASP A 1163 -7.77 -22.26 -47.10
C ASP A 1163 -6.84 -21.18 -47.67
N GLY A 1164 -5.52 -21.39 -47.55
CA GLY A 1164 -4.49 -20.45 -48.03
C GLY A 1164 -4.42 -19.12 -47.26
N LYS A 1165 -5.18 -18.95 -46.17
CA LYS A 1165 -5.12 -17.78 -45.28
C LYS A 1165 -4.66 -18.18 -43.89
N LYS A 1166 -3.74 -17.39 -43.32
CA LYS A 1166 -3.30 -17.54 -41.93
C LYS A 1166 -4.39 -17.02 -41.00
N VAL A 1167 -5.01 -17.89 -40.22
CA VAL A 1167 -6.04 -17.56 -39.24
C VAL A 1167 -5.50 -17.82 -37.83
N LYS A 1168 -5.80 -16.93 -36.88
CA LYS A 1168 -5.48 -17.15 -35.45
C LYS A 1168 -6.46 -18.16 -34.87
N THR A 1169 -5.97 -19.35 -34.57
CA THR A 1169 -6.69 -20.40 -33.85
C THR A 1169 -6.26 -20.42 -32.39
N ILE A 1170 -7.24 -20.66 -31.51
CA ILE A 1170 -6.99 -20.88 -30.08
C ILE A 1170 -6.76 -22.38 -29.88
N CYS A 1171 -5.52 -22.76 -29.62
CA CYS A 1171 -5.15 -24.09 -29.18
C CYS A 1171 -5.39 -24.21 -27.67
N GLN A 1172 -5.82 -25.38 -27.21
CA GLN A 1172 -6.06 -25.67 -25.78
C GLN A 1172 -4.86 -26.35 -25.13
#